data_AF-A0A8T7CEM8-F1
#
_entry.id   AF-A0A8T7CEM8-F1
#
_cell.length_a   1.000
_cell.length_b   1.000
_cell.length_c   1.000
_cell.angle_alpha   90.00
_cell.angle_beta   90.00
_cell.angle_gamma   90.00
#
_symmetry.space_group_name_H-M   'P 1'
#
loop_
_entity.id
_entity.type
_entity.pdbx_description
1 polymer ?
#
loop_
_entity_poly.entity_id
_entity_poly.type
_entity_poly.pdbx_seq_one_letter_code
_entity_poly.pdbx_strand_id
1 'polypeptide(L)'
;MSEIIRPIAYSAPPPPGRRVLRGVKPSLLLIAAALALLAVVVAYVFTARAVRIDIGPTADSYAISGGLLNLKLGERHLLRPGTYVLRAEREGYKPLKQEFVVERSGNQTITFSLEKLPGLVSFVSEPVADASVFVDGQRIGTTPLTDYELPPGTRRVSIEADRYRTFETDFEVQGENTRQVVETELEPAWALIAVSSEPEGAEIRIDGELRASTPAQIEILEGSRMLEVSLPGHKTVERSVQVAAGENQTLPTVALAKSDGRVALESEPTGANVTVAGVYRGQTPLALALPPGKNYEVQFTRAGFRKSVRNVTVRSGEGRTVAVKLEPEEGVINLSVSPRESRVFVDGKLVGKGAQTLTLTAVVHQLRVELEGFAPYSAEITPRPGFRQEVAVTLKTLEEARYDALPLTIRTAAGQSMNLVRPGSLRMGASRREPGRRANEVMRQVTLTRPFYIGTTEVSNEQFALFDSGHESGIVGRSTLNLVKAPVVKVSWEQAARFCNWLSLRDGLEPAYAERDGGLALKRPVGTGYRLPTEVEWVWAARGDSRSKYPWGQTMPPPATAGNFADDTARPLVAKVIAGLNDGYAATAPVASFAANERGLYDFAGNVAEWVHDFYAVNPSPGGAPETDPVGPAEGDFHVLRGSSWKHSTITELRWSFRDYAAEPRNDVGFRIARYAD
;
A
#
# COMPACT_ATOMS: atom_id res chain seq x y z
N MET A 1 -113.10 131.17 71.24
CA MET A 1 -112.20 131.61 70.15
C MET A 1 -112.19 130.46 69.15
N SER A 2 -112.96 130.55 68.06
CA SER A 2 -112.45 130.83 66.68
C SER A 2 -111.58 129.66 66.16
N GLU A 3 -111.78 128.96 65.05
CA GLU A 3 -112.45 129.17 63.75
C GLU A 3 -112.46 127.81 62.99
N ILE A 4 -113.50 127.58 62.16
CA ILE A 4 -113.54 127.15 60.73
C ILE A 4 -112.79 125.85 60.24
N ILE A 5 -113.42 125.13 59.27
CA ILE A 5 -112.93 124.09 58.28
C ILE A 5 -113.20 122.57 58.61
N ARG A 6 -114.43 122.01 58.53
CA ARG A 6 -115.18 121.28 57.44
C ARG A 6 -114.64 119.91 56.90
N PRO A 7 -115.36 118.77 57.07
CA PRO A 7 -115.08 117.52 56.35
C PRO A 7 -116.11 117.27 55.21
N ILE A 8 -115.62 117.05 53.98
CA ILE A 8 -116.45 116.79 52.79
C ILE A 8 -116.43 115.29 52.51
N ALA A 9 -117.59 114.64 52.53
CA ALA A 9 -117.72 113.23 52.18
C ALA A 9 -117.40 113.02 50.68
N TYR A 10 -116.48 112.10 50.41
CA TYR A 10 -115.98 111.80 49.08
C TYR A 10 -117.04 111.08 48.22
N SER A 11 -117.20 111.53 46.97
CA SER A 11 -118.12 110.98 45.95
C SER A 11 -117.37 110.75 44.62
N ALA A 12 -117.76 109.69 43.92
CA ALA A 12 -117.39 109.23 42.57
C ALA A 12 -116.06 108.42 42.43
N PRO A 13 -115.84 107.64 41.34
CA PRO A 13 -116.67 107.50 40.14
C PRO A 13 -116.80 105.99 39.73
N PRO A 14 -116.99 105.59 38.47
CA PRO A 14 -117.92 104.55 38.05
C PRO A 14 -117.11 103.25 37.70
N PRO A 15 -117.60 102.28 36.92
CA PRO A 15 -116.97 100.96 36.81
C PRO A 15 -115.62 101.02 36.06
N PRO A 16 -114.68 100.08 36.28
CA PRO A 16 -113.83 99.62 35.19
C PRO A 16 -114.62 98.57 34.41
N GLY A 17 -115.11 98.97 33.25
CA GLY A 17 -115.73 98.06 32.30
C GLY A 17 -114.83 96.87 32.00
N ARG A 18 -115.49 95.75 31.67
CA ARG A 18 -115.02 94.68 30.79
C ARG A 18 -113.83 95.16 29.95
N ARG A 19 -112.58 94.92 30.38
CA ARG A 19 -111.44 94.94 29.47
C ARG A 19 -111.65 93.73 28.58
N VAL A 20 -112.31 94.00 27.46
CA VAL A 20 -111.89 93.50 26.17
C VAL A 20 -110.35 93.51 26.18
N LEU A 21 -109.69 92.40 26.53
CA LEU A 21 -108.54 92.01 25.74
C LEU A 21 -109.14 91.97 24.36
N ARG A 22 -108.87 93.00 23.54
CA ARG A 22 -109.19 92.96 22.12
C ARG A 22 -108.75 91.58 21.71
N GLY A 23 -109.70 90.69 21.40
CA GLY A 23 -109.39 89.40 20.84
C GLY A 23 -108.38 89.72 19.76
N VAL A 24 -107.16 89.24 19.95
CA VAL A 24 -106.06 89.46 19.01
C VAL A 24 -106.69 89.11 17.69
N LYS A 25 -106.89 90.10 16.80
CA LYS A 25 -107.65 89.88 15.56
C LYS A 25 -107.11 88.58 14.97
N PRO A 26 -107.91 87.62 14.48
CA PRO A 26 -107.37 86.38 13.92
C PRO A 26 -106.28 86.63 12.87
N SER A 27 -106.32 87.81 12.21
CA SER A 27 -105.20 88.34 11.43
C SER A 27 -103.89 88.54 12.20
N LEU A 28 -103.89 89.09 13.43
CA LEU A 28 -102.69 89.17 14.28
C LEU A 28 -102.20 87.79 14.79
N LEU A 29 -103.06 86.80 14.99
CA LEU A 29 -102.63 85.43 15.36
C LEU A 29 -102.05 84.68 14.15
N LEU A 30 -102.65 84.82 12.97
CA LEU A 30 -102.09 84.34 11.70
C LEU A 30 -100.79 85.06 11.36
N ILE A 31 -100.69 86.37 11.60
CA ILE A 31 -99.46 87.14 11.42
C ILE A 31 -98.43 86.70 12.46
N ALA A 32 -98.79 86.44 13.72
CA ALA A 32 -97.85 85.94 14.72
C ALA A 32 -97.40 84.51 14.42
N ALA A 33 -98.27 83.63 13.94
CA ALA A 33 -97.93 82.28 13.51
C ALA A 33 -97.09 82.29 12.22
N ALA A 34 -97.41 83.16 11.27
CA ALA A 34 -96.62 83.38 10.06
C ALA A 34 -95.26 84.01 10.38
N LEU A 35 -95.18 84.95 11.34
CA LEU A 35 -93.92 85.52 11.82
C LEU A 35 -93.11 84.53 12.63
N ALA A 36 -93.75 83.65 13.42
CA ALA A 36 -93.08 82.58 14.13
C ALA A 36 -92.56 81.51 13.16
N LEU A 37 -93.36 81.12 12.17
CA LEU A 37 -92.95 80.21 11.10
C LEU A 37 -91.84 80.84 10.25
N LEU A 38 -91.96 82.11 9.89
CA LEU A 38 -90.93 82.87 9.20
C LEU A 38 -89.67 82.96 10.05
N ALA A 39 -89.76 83.20 11.37
CA ALA A 39 -88.62 83.21 12.27
C ALA A 39 -87.98 81.81 12.37
N VAL A 40 -88.75 80.72 12.35
CA VAL A 40 -88.24 79.35 12.34
C VAL A 40 -87.55 79.04 11.00
N VAL A 41 -88.13 79.44 9.87
CA VAL A 41 -87.54 79.26 8.53
C VAL A 41 -86.27 80.11 8.39
N VAL A 42 -86.30 81.37 8.83
CA VAL A 42 -85.15 82.27 8.87
C VAL A 42 -84.06 81.69 9.78
N ALA A 43 -84.40 81.27 11.00
CA ALA A 43 -83.46 80.61 11.90
C ALA A 43 -82.89 79.32 11.30
N TYR A 44 -83.68 78.54 10.55
CA TYR A 44 -83.22 77.36 9.85
C TYR A 44 -82.21 77.71 8.76
N VAL A 45 -82.55 78.68 7.88
CA VAL A 45 -81.67 79.13 6.80
C VAL A 45 -80.35 79.70 7.34
N PHE A 46 -80.37 80.46 8.44
CA PHE A 46 -79.15 81.00 9.06
C PHE A 46 -78.28 79.96 9.78
N THR A 47 -78.83 78.79 10.10
CA THR A 47 -78.11 77.71 10.81
C THR A 47 -77.80 76.50 9.92
N ALA A 48 -78.40 76.40 8.74
CA ALA A 48 -78.12 75.38 7.75
C ALA A 48 -76.82 75.68 6.97
N ARG A 49 -76.23 74.64 6.40
CA ARG A 49 -75.06 74.67 5.52
C ARG A 49 -75.45 74.13 4.15
N ALA A 50 -74.91 74.74 3.10
CA ALA A 50 -75.16 74.27 1.74
C ALA A 50 -74.20 73.11 1.42
N VAL A 51 -74.77 71.93 1.22
CA VAL A 51 -74.04 70.67 0.97
C VAL A 51 -74.33 70.20 -0.46
N ARG A 52 -73.29 70.03 -1.28
CA ARG A 52 -73.38 69.39 -2.60
C ARG A 52 -73.08 67.90 -2.45
N ILE A 53 -73.87 67.05 -3.09
CA ILE A 53 -73.65 65.60 -3.13
C ILE A 53 -73.24 65.24 -4.56
N ASP A 54 -72.01 64.76 -4.73
CA ASP A 54 -71.51 64.26 -6.02
C ASP A 54 -71.44 62.73 -5.97
N ILE A 55 -72.12 62.04 -6.88
CA ILE A 55 -72.15 60.57 -6.94
C ILE A 55 -71.60 60.14 -8.30
N GLY A 56 -70.50 59.37 -8.29
CA GLY A 56 -69.81 58.91 -9.48
C GLY A 56 -69.89 57.39 -9.67
N PRO A 57 -70.32 56.88 -10.83
CA PRO A 57 -71.01 57.59 -11.91
C PRO A 57 -72.41 58.08 -11.47
N THR A 58 -73.01 59.02 -12.22
CA THR A 58 -74.25 59.71 -11.84
C THR A 58 -75.37 58.73 -11.48
N ALA A 59 -75.92 58.82 -10.28
CA ALA A 59 -77.04 57.98 -9.84
C ALA A 59 -78.33 58.33 -10.61
N ASP A 60 -79.15 57.32 -10.90
CA ASP A 60 -80.49 57.50 -11.50
C ASP A 60 -81.44 58.17 -10.51
N SER A 61 -81.29 57.83 -9.22
CA SER A 61 -81.95 58.52 -8.13
C SER A 61 -81.10 58.51 -6.85
N TYR A 62 -81.26 59.54 -6.01
CA TYR A 62 -80.74 59.53 -4.65
C TYR A 62 -81.65 60.25 -3.66
N ALA A 63 -81.63 59.79 -2.41
CA ALA A 63 -82.37 60.35 -1.30
C ALA A 63 -81.44 60.56 -0.09
N ILE A 64 -81.61 61.69 0.60
CA ILE A 64 -80.91 61.99 1.85
C ILE A 64 -81.93 61.97 2.97
N SER A 65 -81.68 61.12 3.97
CA SER A 65 -82.52 60.98 5.17
C SER A 65 -81.76 61.40 6.42
N GLY A 66 -82.44 62.06 7.37
CA GLY A 66 -81.86 62.64 8.59
C GLY A 66 -82.20 64.12 8.76
N GLY A 67 -82.17 64.63 10.00
CA GLY A 67 -82.48 66.02 10.34
C GLY A 67 -83.96 66.41 10.28
N LEU A 68 -84.28 67.66 10.67
CA LEU A 68 -85.67 68.16 10.76
C LEU A 68 -86.25 68.56 9.38
N LEU A 69 -85.41 69.14 8.52
CA LEU A 69 -85.76 69.68 7.20
C LEU A 69 -84.60 69.40 6.23
N ASN A 70 -84.91 69.14 4.96
CA ASN A 70 -83.94 69.04 3.86
C ASN A 70 -84.46 69.87 2.69
N LEU A 71 -83.92 71.08 2.52
CA LEU A 71 -84.33 72.01 1.47
C LEU A 71 -83.31 71.97 0.34
N LYS A 72 -83.71 71.47 -0.83
CA LYS A 72 -82.87 71.45 -2.04
C LYS A 72 -83.01 72.78 -2.80
N LEU A 73 -81.89 73.45 -3.02
CA LEU A 73 -81.77 74.71 -3.76
C LEU A 73 -80.73 74.52 -4.87
N GLY A 74 -81.20 74.25 -6.08
CA GLY A 74 -80.33 73.84 -7.20
C GLY A 74 -79.58 72.55 -6.89
N GLU A 75 -78.26 72.57 -7.06
CA GLU A 75 -77.34 71.43 -6.82
C GLU A 75 -76.92 71.26 -5.35
N ARG A 76 -77.53 72.02 -4.42
CA ARG A 76 -77.15 72.00 -3.01
C ARG A 76 -78.33 71.75 -2.09
N HIS A 77 -78.09 71.01 -1.03
CA HIS A 77 -79.01 70.77 0.06
C HIS A 77 -78.67 71.68 1.24
N LEU A 78 -79.65 72.41 1.77
CA LEU A 78 -79.52 73.13 3.03
C LEU A 78 -79.80 72.18 4.20
N LEU A 79 -78.71 71.70 4.81
CA LEU A 79 -78.72 70.74 5.90
C LEU A 79 -78.12 71.39 7.15
N ARG A 80 -78.70 71.13 8.32
CA ARG A 80 -78.09 71.55 9.59
C ARG A 80 -76.89 70.65 9.93
N PRO A 81 -75.93 71.14 10.72
CA PRO A 81 -74.84 70.30 11.18
C PRO A 81 -75.36 69.07 11.94
N GLY A 82 -74.95 67.87 11.53
CA GLY A 82 -75.47 66.59 12.00
C GLY A 82 -75.20 65.43 11.04
N THR A 83 -75.64 64.22 11.38
CA THR A 83 -75.44 63.01 10.57
C THR A 83 -76.66 62.73 9.68
N TYR A 84 -76.38 62.32 8.44
CA TYR A 84 -77.35 62.03 7.39
C TYR A 84 -77.00 60.72 6.71
N VAL A 85 -77.98 60.08 6.07
CA VAL A 85 -77.78 58.86 5.29
C VAL A 85 -78.16 59.13 3.84
N LEU A 86 -77.21 58.92 2.93
CA LEU A 86 -77.43 58.89 1.49
C LEU A 86 -77.85 57.48 1.07
N ARG A 87 -78.92 57.40 0.29
CA ARG A 87 -79.28 56.23 -0.50
C ARG A 87 -79.26 56.60 -1.98
N ALA A 88 -78.52 55.87 -2.80
CA ALA A 88 -78.41 56.14 -4.23
C ALA A 88 -78.47 54.84 -5.04
N GLU A 89 -79.13 54.90 -6.18
CA GLU A 89 -79.35 53.74 -7.06
C GLU A 89 -79.00 54.10 -8.50
N ARG A 90 -78.42 53.14 -9.21
CA ARG A 90 -78.17 53.20 -10.66
C ARG A 90 -78.27 51.79 -11.26
N GLU A 91 -78.94 51.67 -12.39
CA GLU A 91 -79.02 50.40 -13.12
C GLU A 91 -77.61 49.89 -13.48
N GLY A 92 -77.34 48.59 -13.24
CA GLY A 92 -76.03 47.97 -13.46
C GLY A 92 -75.02 48.15 -12.31
N TYR A 93 -75.37 48.87 -11.25
CA TYR A 93 -74.53 49.13 -10.09
C TYR A 93 -75.19 48.65 -8.79
N LYS A 94 -74.39 48.35 -7.76
CA LYS A 94 -74.89 48.00 -6.44
C LYS A 94 -75.59 49.21 -5.79
N PRO A 95 -76.74 49.03 -5.13
CA PRO A 95 -77.37 50.11 -4.36
C PRO A 95 -76.43 50.65 -3.28
N LEU A 96 -76.24 51.97 -3.24
CA LEU A 96 -75.40 52.63 -2.24
C LEU A 96 -76.24 53.11 -1.07
N LYS A 97 -75.82 52.75 0.15
CA LYS A 97 -76.36 53.29 1.40
C LYS A 97 -75.21 53.67 2.33
N GLN A 98 -74.96 54.95 2.53
CA GLN A 98 -73.82 55.42 3.31
C GLN A 98 -74.17 56.62 4.19
N GLU A 99 -73.63 56.63 5.40
CA GLU A 99 -73.78 57.76 6.33
C GLU A 99 -72.73 58.84 6.04
N PHE A 100 -73.11 60.10 6.21
CA PHE A 100 -72.23 61.25 6.11
C PHE A 100 -72.58 62.33 7.13
N VAL A 101 -71.59 63.13 7.50
CA VAL A 101 -71.74 64.18 8.51
C VAL A 101 -71.66 65.53 7.84
N VAL A 102 -72.57 66.43 8.21
CA VAL A 102 -72.53 67.84 7.83
C VAL A 102 -71.90 68.61 8.99
N GLU A 103 -70.76 69.24 8.74
CA GLU A 103 -70.01 69.98 9.75
C GLU A 103 -70.56 71.41 9.98
N ARG A 104 -70.13 72.07 11.06
CA ARG A 104 -70.54 73.44 11.40
C ARG A 104 -69.88 74.51 10.52
N SER A 105 -68.80 74.18 9.81
CA SER A 105 -67.98 75.08 8.99
C SER A 105 -68.39 75.07 7.52
N GLY A 106 -68.67 76.25 6.96
CA GLY A 106 -68.76 76.50 5.51
C GLY A 106 -69.76 75.68 4.69
N ASN A 107 -69.72 75.89 3.38
CA ASN A 107 -70.41 75.02 2.39
C ASN A 107 -69.54 73.79 2.14
N GLN A 108 -70.17 72.61 1.95
CA GLN A 108 -69.47 71.33 1.84
C GLN A 108 -69.83 70.62 0.54
N THR A 109 -68.91 69.81 0.01
CA THR A 109 -69.18 68.86 -1.08
C THR A 109 -68.78 67.48 -0.59
N ILE A 110 -69.67 66.51 -0.73
CA ILE A 110 -69.45 65.13 -0.27
C ILE A 110 -69.60 64.20 -1.47
N THR A 111 -68.57 63.41 -1.72
CA THR A 111 -68.47 62.54 -2.89
C THR A 111 -68.70 61.09 -2.52
N PHE A 112 -69.46 60.39 -3.36
CA PHE A 112 -69.75 58.96 -3.25
C PHE A 112 -69.47 58.25 -4.57
N SER A 113 -69.13 56.95 -4.51
CA SER A 113 -68.90 56.13 -5.70
C SER A 113 -69.84 54.93 -5.74
N LEU A 114 -70.44 54.65 -6.90
CA LEU A 114 -71.21 53.43 -7.12
C LEU A 114 -70.28 52.32 -7.65
N GLU A 115 -70.46 51.09 -7.14
CA GLU A 115 -69.74 49.91 -7.63
C GLU A 115 -70.55 49.19 -8.71
N LYS A 116 -69.93 48.85 -9.84
CA LYS A 116 -70.55 48.01 -10.88
C LYS A 116 -70.91 46.63 -10.33
N LEU A 117 -72.01 46.05 -10.83
CA LEU A 117 -72.29 44.63 -10.66
C LEU A 117 -71.26 43.78 -11.43
N PRO A 118 -71.00 42.52 -11.00
CA PRO A 118 -70.20 41.56 -11.76
C PRO A 118 -70.68 41.38 -13.20
N GLY A 119 -69.78 40.98 -14.09
CA GLY A 119 -70.12 40.48 -15.43
C GLY A 119 -70.37 38.97 -15.39
N LEU A 120 -71.09 38.44 -16.38
CA LEU A 120 -71.36 37.02 -16.53
C LEU A 120 -70.51 36.48 -17.70
N VAL A 121 -69.50 35.67 -17.40
CA VAL A 121 -68.56 35.17 -18.42
C VAL A 121 -68.78 33.67 -18.61
N SER A 122 -68.97 33.26 -19.86
CA SER A 122 -69.04 31.84 -20.24
C SER A 122 -67.73 31.39 -20.90
N PHE A 123 -67.28 30.17 -20.62
CA PHE A 123 -66.04 29.60 -21.16
C PHE A 123 -66.36 28.35 -21.97
N VAL A 124 -65.89 28.31 -23.21
CA VAL A 124 -66.10 27.20 -24.15
C VAL A 124 -64.75 26.78 -24.73
N SER A 125 -64.52 25.48 -24.86
CA SER A 125 -63.35 24.95 -25.56
C SER A 125 -63.74 23.82 -26.52
N GLU A 126 -63.10 23.79 -27.67
CA GLU A 126 -63.15 22.70 -28.63
C GLU A 126 -61.74 22.12 -28.86
N PRO A 127 -61.58 20.84 -29.20
CA PRO A 127 -62.60 19.79 -29.23
C PRO A 127 -62.93 19.24 -27.82
N VAL A 128 -62.27 19.73 -26.77
CA VAL A 128 -62.41 19.21 -25.40
C VAL A 128 -63.49 19.97 -24.65
N ALA A 129 -64.62 19.31 -24.38
CA ALA A 129 -65.77 19.89 -23.71
C ALA A 129 -65.73 19.78 -22.17
N ASP A 130 -64.61 19.38 -21.56
CA ASP A 130 -64.40 19.25 -20.11
C ASP A 130 -63.05 19.82 -19.63
N ALA A 131 -62.49 20.78 -20.37
CA ALA A 131 -61.22 21.42 -20.05
C ALA A 131 -61.32 22.24 -18.76
N SER A 132 -60.32 22.18 -17.88
CA SER A 132 -60.30 22.96 -16.64
C SER A 132 -60.07 24.44 -16.92
N VAL A 133 -60.93 25.29 -16.34
CA VAL A 133 -60.87 26.75 -16.49
C VAL A 133 -60.29 27.37 -15.23
N PHE A 134 -59.32 28.25 -15.41
CA PHE A 134 -58.72 29.02 -14.33
C PHE A 134 -58.85 30.52 -14.63
N VAL A 135 -59.09 31.30 -13.58
CA VAL A 135 -59.08 32.76 -13.62
C VAL A 135 -58.15 33.26 -12.54
N ASP A 136 -57.16 34.07 -12.92
CA ASP A 136 -56.08 34.57 -12.06
C ASP A 136 -55.35 33.44 -11.30
N GLY A 137 -55.21 32.28 -11.95
CA GLY A 137 -54.59 31.07 -11.39
C GLY A 137 -55.49 30.23 -10.46
N GLN A 138 -56.73 30.66 -10.20
CA GLN A 138 -57.69 29.89 -9.41
C GLN A 138 -58.61 29.08 -10.32
N ARG A 139 -58.72 27.77 -10.05
CA ARG A 139 -59.64 26.89 -10.80
C ARG A 139 -61.10 27.24 -10.46
N ILE A 140 -61.87 27.58 -11.49
CA ILE A 140 -63.28 27.99 -11.34
C ILE A 140 -64.29 26.94 -11.85
N GLY A 141 -63.86 26.02 -12.71
CA GLY A 141 -64.73 24.96 -13.23
C GLY A 141 -64.12 24.22 -14.41
N THR A 142 -64.98 23.62 -15.22
CA THR A 142 -64.62 23.02 -16.52
C THR A 142 -65.49 23.63 -17.61
N THR A 143 -64.96 23.74 -18.82
CA THR A 143 -65.78 24.08 -20.00
C THR A 143 -66.85 22.99 -20.22
N PRO A 144 -67.98 23.29 -20.90
CA PRO A 144 -68.54 24.62 -20.98
C PRO A 144 -68.98 25.11 -19.59
N LEU A 145 -68.46 26.28 -19.16
CA LEU A 145 -68.84 26.93 -17.91
C LEU A 145 -69.70 28.14 -18.26
N THR A 146 -70.97 28.16 -17.84
CA THR A 146 -71.93 29.19 -18.27
C THR A 146 -72.15 30.25 -17.20
N ASP A 147 -72.21 31.52 -17.60
CA ASP A 147 -72.59 32.68 -16.77
C ASP A 147 -71.85 32.78 -15.42
N TYR A 148 -70.54 32.51 -15.40
CA TYR A 148 -69.77 32.66 -14.18
C TYR A 148 -69.60 34.14 -13.82
N GLU A 149 -69.98 34.51 -12.60
CA GLU A 149 -69.90 35.88 -12.11
C GLU A 149 -68.44 36.30 -11.86
N LEU A 150 -67.93 37.26 -12.63
CA LEU A 150 -66.61 37.84 -12.43
C LEU A 150 -66.69 39.34 -12.12
N PRO A 151 -65.93 39.84 -11.13
CA PRO A 151 -65.84 41.27 -10.90
C PRO A 151 -65.19 41.96 -12.11
N PRO A 152 -65.63 43.18 -12.46
CA PRO A 152 -65.14 43.92 -13.62
C PRO A 152 -63.63 44.21 -13.54
N GLY A 153 -62.99 44.30 -14.71
CA GLY A 153 -61.55 44.52 -14.91
C GLY A 153 -60.88 43.39 -15.68
N THR A 154 -59.59 43.57 -16.00
CA THR A 154 -58.77 42.58 -16.71
C THR A 154 -58.47 41.37 -15.83
N ARG A 155 -58.65 40.16 -16.37
CA ARG A 155 -58.45 38.87 -15.71
C ARG A 155 -57.59 37.96 -16.56
N ARG A 156 -56.64 37.24 -15.96
CA ARG A 156 -55.89 36.20 -16.67
C ARG A 156 -56.72 34.92 -16.73
N VAL A 157 -57.09 34.49 -17.92
CA VAL A 157 -57.85 33.25 -18.14
C VAL A 157 -56.90 32.19 -18.67
N SER A 158 -56.93 30.99 -18.10
CA SER A 158 -56.33 29.80 -18.73
C SER A 158 -57.32 28.64 -18.84
N ILE A 159 -57.21 27.88 -19.93
CA ILE A 159 -58.01 26.68 -20.19
C ILE A 159 -57.06 25.53 -20.47
N GLU A 160 -57.14 24.48 -19.66
CA GLU A 160 -56.21 23.35 -19.64
C GLU A 160 -56.93 22.02 -19.87
N ALA A 161 -56.38 21.18 -20.74
CA ALA A 161 -56.87 19.83 -20.99
C ALA A 161 -55.70 18.84 -21.12
N ASP A 162 -55.93 17.59 -20.71
CA ASP A 162 -54.91 16.55 -20.80
C ASP A 162 -54.50 16.29 -22.26
N ARG A 163 -53.20 16.24 -22.52
CA ARG A 163 -52.59 16.08 -23.86
C ARG A 163 -52.83 17.24 -24.85
N TYR A 164 -53.27 18.40 -24.38
CA TYR A 164 -53.39 19.62 -25.19
C TYR A 164 -52.51 20.73 -24.62
N ARG A 165 -52.19 21.72 -25.46
CA ARG A 165 -51.51 22.94 -25.03
C ARG A 165 -52.45 23.81 -24.22
N THR A 166 -51.94 24.37 -23.13
CA THR A 166 -52.67 25.35 -22.32
C THR A 166 -52.98 26.59 -23.14
N PHE A 167 -54.25 26.96 -23.23
CA PHE A 167 -54.68 28.26 -23.75
C PHE A 167 -54.61 29.29 -22.63
N GLU A 168 -54.00 30.46 -22.87
CA GLU A 168 -53.98 31.57 -21.92
C GLU A 168 -54.21 32.91 -22.60
N THR A 169 -55.03 33.78 -21.98
CA THR A 169 -55.31 35.13 -22.47
C THR A 169 -55.65 36.10 -21.35
N ASP A 170 -55.44 37.41 -21.59
CA ASP A 170 -55.92 38.47 -20.71
C ASP A 170 -57.31 38.93 -21.19
N PHE A 171 -58.32 38.83 -20.34
CA PHE A 171 -59.72 39.06 -20.68
C PHE A 171 -60.33 40.21 -19.87
N GLU A 172 -60.88 41.21 -20.55
CA GLU A 172 -61.52 42.37 -19.91
C GLU A 172 -63.00 42.10 -19.57
N VAL A 173 -63.32 42.02 -18.28
CA VAL A 173 -64.69 41.84 -17.78
C VAL A 173 -65.38 43.21 -17.66
N GLN A 174 -66.44 43.43 -18.44
CA GLN A 174 -67.10 44.74 -18.55
C GLN A 174 -67.93 45.13 -17.31
N GLY A 175 -68.46 44.14 -16.58
CA GLY A 175 -69.37 44.35 -15.45
C GLY A 175 -70.81 44.67 -15.86
N GLU A 176 -71.58 45.27 -14.96
CA GLU A 176 -72.97 45.73 -15.20
C GLU A 176 -73.94 44.61 -15.62
N ASN A 177 -73.68 43.37 -15.19
CA ASN A 177 -74.43 42.17 -15.58
C ASN A 177 -74.33 41.84 -17.10
N THR A 178 -73.29 42.36 -17.76
CA THR A 178 -73.01 42.10 -19.18
C THR A 178 -72.56 40.65 -19.37
N ARG A 179 -73.12 39.99 -20.38
CA ARG A 179 -72.77 38.61 -20.78
C ARG A 179 -71.65 38.62 -21.81
N GLN A 180 -70.57 37.89 -21.54
CA GLN A 180 -69.44 37.74 -22.45
C GLN A 180 -69.03 36.26 -22.55
N VAL A 181 -68.33 35.89 -23.62
CA VAL A 181 -67.89 34.51 -23.87
C VAL A 181 -66.39 34.51 -24.18
N VAL A 182 -65.67 33.56 -23.59
CA VAL A 182 -64.30 33.16 -23.95
C VAL A 182 -64.37 31.80 -24.63
N GLU A 183 -64.02 31.75 -25.91
CA GLU A 183 -64.06 30.54 -26.73
C GLU A 183 -62.66 30.27 -27.30
N THR A 184 -62.21 29.01 -27.27
CA THR A 184 -60.90 28.59 -27.79
C THR A 184 -60.92 27.22 -28.42
N GLU A 185 -60.07 27.01 -29.43
CA GLU A 185 -59.69 25.69 -29.93
C GLU A 185 -58.36 25.27 -29.28
N LEU A 186 -58.32 24.11 -28.62
CA LEU A 186 -57.12 23.58 -27.96
C LEU A 186 -56.29 22.74 -28.96
N GLU A 187 -55.01 23.06 -29.09
CA GLU A 187 -54.07 22.31 -29.93
C GLU A 187 -53.51 21.07 -29.20
N PRO A 188 -53.46 19.87 -29.82
CA PRO A 188 -52.83 18.70 -29.21
C PRO A 188 -51.32 18.92 -28.95
N ALA A 189 -50.83 18.44 -27.81
CA ALA A 189 -49.44 18.57 -27.35
C ALA A 189 -48.61 17.28 -27.55
N TRP A 190 -48.86 16.50 -28.60
CA TRP A 190 -48.21 15.21 -28.85
C TRP A 190 -47.94 14.95 -30.35
N ALA A 191 -47.11 13.96 -30.66
CA ALA A 191 -46.87 13.48 -32.03
C ALA A 191 -46.69 11.95 -32.09
N LEU A 192 -46.85 11.34 -33.28
CA LEU A 192 -46.56 9.92 -33.50
C LEU A 192 -45.08 9.70 -33.77
N ILE A 193 -44.45 8.85 -32.96
CA ILE A 193 -43.04 8.48 -33.09
C ILE A 193 -42.94 7.01 -33.48
N ALA A 194 -42.38 6.74 -34.66
CA ALA A 194 -42.12 5.38 -35.14
C ALA A 194 -40.78 4.87 -34.61
N VAL A 195 -40.80 3.74 -33.91
CA VAL A 195 -39.62 3.10 -33.32
C VAL A 195 -39.50 1.66 -33.80
N SER A 196 -38.34 1.30 -34.33
CA SER A 196 -38.00 -0.05 -34.79
C SER A 196 -36.70 -0.52 -34.14
N SER A 197 -36.52 -1.85 -33.97
CA SER A 197 -35.27 -2.43 -33.49
C SER A 197 -34.87 -3.67 -34.29
N GLU A 198 -33.59 -4.02 -34.22
CA GLU A 198 -33.05 -5.26 -34.75
C GLU A 198 -32.35 -6.03 -33.62
N PRO A 199 -32.85 -7.21 -33.21
CA PRO A 199 -34.09 -7.86 -33.67
C PRO A 199 -35.37 -7.14 -33.22
N GLU A 200 -36.49 -7.43 -33.89
CA GLU A 200 -37.83 -6.92 -33.56
C GLU A 200 -38.40 -7.56 -32.28
N GLY A 201 -39.46 -6.96 -31.73
CA GLY A 201 -40.14 -7.43 -30.51
C GLY A 201 -39.56 -6.87 -29.21
N ALA A 202 -38.70 -5.85 -29.27
CA ALA A 202 -38.14 -5.20 -28.10
C ALA A 202 -39.17 -4.31 -27.41
N GLU A 203 -39.22 -4.32 -26.08
CA GLU A 203 -40.06 -3.42 -25.28
C GLU A 203 -39.59 -1.97 -25.43
N ILE A 204 -40.53 -1.08 -25.72
CA ILE A 204 -40.35 0.37 -25.81
C ILE A 204 -40.91 1.00 -24.54
N ARG A 205 -40.05 1.63 -23.74
CA ARG A 205 -40.44 2.46 -22.60
C ARG A 205 -40.15 3.93 -22.88
N ILE A 206 -41.07 4.81 -22.49
CA ILE A 206 -40.89 6.27 -22.52
C ILE A 206 -40.96 6.79 -21.08
N ASP A 207 -39.90 7.43 -20.62
CA ASP A 207 -39.75 7.94 -19.25
C ASP A 207 -40.04 6.86 -18.18
N GLY A 208 -39.68 5.60 -18.48
CA GLY A 208 -39.87 4.43 -17.62
C GLY A 208 -41.20 3.68 -17.79
N GLU A 209 -42.18 4.25 -18.51
CA GLU A 209 -43.48 3.60 -18.74
C GLU A 209 -43.48 2.76 -20.03
N LEU A 210 -43.91 1.50 -19.94
CA LEU A 210 -44.05 0.61 -21.10
C LEU A 210 -45.15 1.10 -22.04
N ARG A 211 -44.81 1.34 -23.30
CA ARG A 211 -45.74 1.83 -24.32
C ARG A 211 -46.12 0.77 -25.35
N ALA A 212 -45.13 0.08 -25.90
CA ALA A 212 -45.35 -0.89 -26.98
C ALA A 212 -44.14 -1.84 -27.13
N SER A 213 -44.15 -2.68 -28.16
CA SER A 213 -42.99 -3.43 -28.63
C SER A 213 -42.65 -3.06 -30.06
N THR A 214 -41.37 -3.05 -30.45
CA THR A 214 -40.92 -2.72 -31.80
C THR A 214 -41.33 -3.78 -32.83
N PRO A 215 -41.61 -3.39 -34.09
CA PRO A 215 -41.80 -2.03 -34.57
C PRO A 215 -43.17 -1.47 -34.17
N ALA A 216 -43.23 -0.23 -33.68
CA ALA A 216 -44.48 0.42 -33.32
C ALA A 216 -44.46 1.93 -33.59
N GLN A 217 -45.64 2.51 -33.81
CA GLN A 217 -45.88 3.95 -33.75
C GLN A 217 -46.56 4.27 -32.43
N ILE A 218 -45.96 5.13 -31.62
CA ILE A 218 -46.47 5.50 -30.30
C ILE A 218 -46.67 7.01 -30.20
N GLU A 219 -47.71 7.42 -29.51
CA GLU A 219 -47.99 8.83 -29.22
C GLU A 219 -47.08 9.29 -28.07
N ILE A 220 -46.28 10.32 -28.30
CA ILE A 220 -45.38 10.89 -27.30
C ILE A 220 -45.70 12.38 -27.12
N LEU A 221 -45.83 12.81 -25.87
CA LEU A 221 -46.03 14.23 -25.50
C LEU A 221 -44.80 15.07 -25.88
N GLU A 222 -45.03 16.34 -26.23
CA GLU A 222 -43.99 17.26 -26.67
C GLU A 222 -42.92 17.54 -25.59
N GLY A 223 -41.69 17.78 -26.04
CA GLY A 223 -40.51 18.01 -25.21
C GLY A 223 -39.48 16.87 -25.24
N SER A 224 -38.51 16.96 -24.34
CA SER A 224 -37.47 15.94 -24.19
C SER A 224 -38.00 14.72 -23.44
N ARG A 225 -37.84 13.54 -24.03
CA ARG A 225 -38.34 12.26 -23.49
C ARG A 225 -37.24 11.19 -23.54
N MET A 226 -37.15 10.35 -22.52
CA MET A 226 -36.19 9.25 -22.50
C MET A 226 -36.82 8.00 -23.12
N LEU A 227 -36.29 7.58 -24.26
CA LEU A 227 -36.63 6.32 -24.92
C LEU A 227 -35.70 5.22 -24.41
N GLU A 228 -36.27 4.14 -23.89
CA GLU A 228 -35.57 2.90 -23.56
C GLU A 228 -36.11 1.77 -24.44
N VAL A 229 -35.20 1.10 -25.16
CA VAL A 229 -35.51 -0.07 -25.98
C VAL A 229 -34.77 -1.26 -25.38
N SER A 230 -35.52 -2.25 -24.90
CA SER A 230 -34.96 -3.41 -24.20
C SER A 230 -35.53 -4.71 -24.75
N LEU A 231 -34.70 -5.74 -24.87
CA LEU A 231 -35.14 -7.07 -25.27
C LEU A 231 -34.42 -8.10 -24.41
N PRO A 232 -35.14 -9.10 -23.84
CA PRO A 232 -34.49 -10.17 -23.06
C PRO A 232 -33.32 -10.81 -23.82
N GLY A 233 -32.20 -10.99 -23.13
CA GLY A 233 -30.96 -11.50 -23.73
C GLY A 233 -30.22 -10.50 -24.63
N HIS A 234 -30.58 -9.22 -24.61
CA HIS A 234 -29.85 -8.16 -25.29
C HIS A 234 -29.57 -6.99 -24.32
N LYS A 235 -28.62 -6.13 -24.70
CA LYS A 235 -28.28 -4.92 -23.96
C LYS A 235 -29.36 -3.86 -24.21
N THR A 236 -29.87 -3.26 -23.14
CA THR A 236 -30.80 -2.12 -23.21
C THR A 236 -30.14 -0.92 -23.87
N VAL A 237 -30.87 -0.22 -24.74
CA VAL A 237 -30.44 1.04 -25.35
C VAL A 237 -31.33 2.17 -24.86
N GLU A 238 -30.71 3.20 -24.29
CA GLU A 238 -31.38 4.42 -23.82
C GLU A 238 -31.00 5.60 -24.72
N ARG A 239 -31.98 6.45 -25.06
CA ARG A 239 -31.79 7.62 -25.92
C ARG A 239 -32.77 8.74 -25.55
N SER A 240 -32.27 9.96 -25.42
CA SER A 240 -33.14 11.14 -25.34
C SER A 240 -33.67 11.50 -26.74
N VAL A 241 -35.00 11.68 -26.84
CA VAL A 241 -35.73 12.05 -28.05
C VAL A 241 -36.41 13.40 -27.81
N GLN A 242 -36.25 14.33 -28.76
CA GLN A 242 -36.98 15.61 -28.75
C GLN A 242 -38.23 15.46 -29.59
N VAL A 243 -39.39 15.71 -29.00
CA VAL A 243 -40.70 15.57 -29.67
C VAL A 243 -41.32 16.95 -29.84
N ALA A 244 -41.65 17.32 -31.08
CA ALA A 244 -42.45 18.51 -31.39
C ALA A 244 -43.91 18.08 -31.60
N ALA A 245 -44.87 18.80 -31.02
CA ALA A 245 -46.28 18.48 -31.17
C ALA A 245 -46.73 18.55 -32.65
N GLY A 246 -47.57 17.61 -33.07
CA GLY A 246 -48.12 17.52 -34.44
C GLY A 246 -47.14 17.05 -35.52
N GLU A 247 -45.84 16.91 -35.23
CA GLU A 247 -44.83 16.50 -36.21
C GLU A 247 -44.44 15.03 -36.02
N ASN A 248 -44.98 14.15 -36.88
CA ASN A 248 -44.65 12.73 -36.82
C ASN A 248 -43.18 12.48 -37.18
N GLN A 249 -42.49 11.67 -36.39
CA GLN A 249 -41.06 11.39 -36.56
C GLN A 249 -40.80 9.88 -36.64
N THR A 250 -39.91 9.47 -37.54
CA THR A 250 -39.39 8.10 -37.58
C THR A 250 -37.97 8.07 -37.04
N LEU A 251 -37.75 7.29 -35.99
CA LEU A 251 -36.42 7.12 -35.41
C LEU A 251 -35.61 6.07 -36.20
N PRO A 252 -34.28 6.21 -36.28
CA PRO A 252 -33.42 5.16 -36.81
C PRO A 252 -33.58 3.84 -36.06
N THR A 253 -33.51 2.72 -36.79
CA THR A 253 -33.60 1.37 -36.22
C THR A 253 -32.56 1.15 -35.12
N VAL A 254 -33.01 0.72 -33.95
CA VAL A 254 -32.14 0.44 -32.79
C VAL A 254 -31.58 -0.97 -32.88
N ALA A 255 -30.28 -1.10 -33.16
CA ALA A 255 -29.60 -2.40 -33.15
C ALA A 255 -29.26 -2.84 -31.72
N LEU A 256 -29.88 -3.92 -31.25
CA LEU A 256 -29.67 -4.45 -29.90
C LEU A 256 -28.56 -5.50 -29.91
N ALA A 257 -27.45 -5.21 -29.24
CA ALA A 257 -26.37 -6.18 -29.06
C ALA A 257 -26.76 -7.25 -28.03
N LYS A 258 -26.40 -8.52 -28.27
CA LYS A 258 -26.61 -9.60 -27.29
C LYS A 258 -25.89 -9.31 -25.97
N SER A 259 -26.49 -9.71 -24.85
CA SER A 259 -25.88 -9.61 -23.51
C SER A 259 -24.68 -10.55 -23.37
N ASP A 260 -23.64 -10.10 -22.67
CA ASP A 260 -22.46 -10.91 -22.41
C ASP A 260 -22.82 -12.09 -21.50
N GLY A 261 -22.28 -13.28 -21.78
CA GLY A 261 -22.41 -14.44 -20.90
C GLY A 261 -21.39 -14.35 -19.76
N ARG A 262 -21.74 -14.80 -18.55
CA ARG A 262 -20.83 -14.84 -17.40
C ARG A 262 -20.22 -16.23 -17.28
N VAL A 263 -18.90 -16.31 -17.29
CA VAL A 263 -18.15 -17.56 -17.13
C VAL A 263 -17.36 -17.54 -15.82
N ALA A 264 -17.63 -18.48 -14.93
CA ALA A 264 -16.83 -18.75 -13.75
C ALA A 264 -15.78 -19.83 -14.07
N LEU A 265 -14.50 -19.50 -13.86
CA LEU A 265 -13.36 -20.34 -14.17
C LEU A 265 -12.69 -20.78 -12.87
N GLU A 266 -12.60 -22.09 -12.67
CA GLU A 266 -12.09 -22.70 -11.44
C GLU A 266 -10.99 -23.71 -11.74
N SER A 267 -10.06 -23.90 -10.80
CA SER A 267 -9.05 -24.95 -10.91
C SER A 267 -8.76 -25.63 -9.58
N GLU A 268 -8.37 -26.89 -9.65
CA GLU A 268 -7.83 -27.68 -8.54
C GLU A 268 -6.39 -28.09 -8.88
N PRO A 269 -5.37 -27.57 -8.17
CA PRO A 269 -5.43 -26.55 -7.12
C PRO A 269 -5.80 -25.15 -7.65
N THR A 270 -6.29 -24.28 -6.76
CA THR A 270 -6.67 -22.89 -7.08
C THR A 270 -5.47 -22.00 -7.35
N GLY A 271 -5.67 -20.85 -7.99
CA GLY A 271 -4.60 -19.91 -8.34
C GLY A 271 -3.86 -20.28 -9.63
N ALA A 272 -4.52 -20.96 -10.57
CA ALA A 272 -3.97 -21.16 -11.91
C ALA A 272 -4.13 -19.87 -12.72
N ASN A 273 -3.09 -19.48 -13.45
CA ASN A 273 -3.14 -18.40 -14.43
C ASN A 273 -4.10 -18.78 -15.56
N VAL A 274 -5.02 -17.89 -15.87
CA VAL A 274 -6.03 -18.05 -16.92
C VAL A 274 -5.71 -17.13 -18.08
N THR A 275 -5.59 -17.70 -19.28
CA THR A 275 -5.53 -16.97 -20.54
C THR A 275 -6.74 -17.31 -21.39
N VAL A 276 -7.41 -16.30 -21.94
CA VAL A 276 -8.56 -16.45 -22.84
C VAL A 276 -8.19 -15.88 -24.20
N ALA A 277 -8.26 -16.71 -25.25
CA ALA A 277 -7.83 -16.35 -26.61
C ALA A 277 -6.41 -15.74 -26.64
N GLY A 278 -5.47 -16.35 -25.90
CA GLY A 278 -4.08 -15.91 -25.81
C GLY A 278 -3.80 -14.71 -24.89
N VAL A 279 -4.82 -14.07 -24.33
CA VAL A 279 -4.66 -12.90 -23.44
C VAL A 279 -4.85 -13.30 -21.97
N TYR A 280 -3.91 -12.92 -21.11
CA TYR A 280 -3.99 -13.15 -19.66
C TYR A 280 -5.17 -12.38 -19.03
N ARG A 281 -5.97 -13.06 -18.21
CA ARG A 281 -7.19 -12.49 -17.59
C ARG A 281 -7.19 -12.53 -16.06
N GLY A 282 -6.20 -13.17 -15.43
CA GLY A 282 -6.10 -13.28 -13.97
C GLY A 282 -5.82 -14.71 -13.51
N GLN A 283 -6.17 -15.01 -12.26
CA GLN A 283 -5.98 -16.33 -11.63
C GLN A 283 -7.31 -16.89 -11.12
N THR A 284 -7.45 -18.23 -11.13
CA THR A 284 -8.64 -18.90 -10.58
C THR A 284 -8.75 -18.77 -9.05
N PRO A 285 -9.96 -18.69 -8.48
CA PRO A 285 -11.26 -18.56 -9.15
C PRO A 285 -11.44 -17.21 -9.84
N LEU A 286 -11.93 -17.21 -11.08
CA LEU A 286 -12.06 -16.00 -11.91
C LEU A 286 -13.42 -15.95 -12.60
N ALA A 287 -14.15 -14.85 -12.46
CA ALA A 287 -15.40 -14.60 -13.19
C ALA A 287 -15.17 -13.61 -14.33
N LEU A 288 -15.57 -13.96 -15.56
CA LEU A 288 -15.40 -13.13 -16.76
C LEU A 288 -16.73 -12.95 -17.50
N ALA A 289 -16.98 -11.75 -18.00
CA ALA A 289 -18.03 -11.50 -18.99
C ALA A 289 -17.43 -11.71 -20.40
N LEU A 290 -18.02 -12.63 -21.17
CA LEU A 290 -17.56 -12.95 -22.53
C LEU A 290 -18.69 -12.75 -23.53
N PRO A 291 -18.45 -12.06 -24.66
CA PRO A 291 -19.44 -11.91 -25.72
C PRO A 291 -19.96 -13.28 -26.22
N PRO A 292 -21.27 -13.46 -26.39
CA PRO A 292 -21.86 -14.74 -26.71
C PRO A 292 -21.64 -15.14 -28.17
N GLY A 293 -21.77 -16.44 -28.47
CA GLY A 293 -21.71 -16.96 -29.84
C GLY A 293 -20.31 -17.11 -30.44
N LYS A 294 -19.25 -16.83 -29.67
CA LYS A 294 -17.86 -17.15 -30.01
C LYS A 294 -17.38 -18.35 -29.18
N ASN A 295 -16.50 -19.16 -29.76
CA ASN A 295 -15.80 -20.21 -29.04
C ASN A 295 -14.47 -19.64 -28.53
N TYR A 296 -14.27 -19.63 -27.21
CA TYR A 296 -13.07 -19.13 -26.57
C TYR A 296 -12.19 -20.29 -26.11
N GLU A 297 -10.94 -20.32 -26.56
CA GLU A 297 -9.93 -21.19 -25.98
C GLU A 297 -9.47 -20.59 -24.64
N VAL A 298 -9.71 -21.33 -23.56
CA VAL A 298 -9.33 -20.98 -22.20
C VAL A 298 -8.23 -21.93 -21.76
N GLN A 299 -7.04 -21.38 -21.50
CA GLN A 299 -5.89 -22.13 -21.03
C GLN A 299 -5.63 -21.82 -19.55
N PHE A 300 -5.40 -22.88 -18.78
CA PHE A 300 -5.07 -22.85 -17.35
C PHE A 300 -3.62 -23.31 -17.19
N THR A 301 -2.81 -22.50 -16.52
CA THR A 301 -1.39 -22.79 -16.27
C THR A 301 -1.03 -22.54 -14.81
N ARG A 302 -0.24 -23.45 -14.22
CA ARG A 302 0.29 -23.31 -12.87
C ARG A 302 1.66 -23.96 -12.82
N ALA A 303 2.64 -23.33 -12.16
CA ALA A 303 3.99 -23.89 -12.05
C ALA A 303 3.95 -25.27 -11.37
N GLY A 304 4.66 -26.24 -11.94
CA GLY A 304 4.67 -27.64 -11.47
C GLY A 304 3.47 -28.48 -11.92
N PHE A 305 2.60 -27.97 -12.79
CA PHE A 305 1.43 -28.68 -13.31
C PHE A 305 1.37 -28.61 -14.83
N ARG A 306 0.83 -29.66 -15.45
CA ARG A 306 0.58 -29.70 -16.90
C ARG A 306 -0.47 -28.66 -17.27
N LYS A 307 -0.24 -27.95 -18.39
CA LYS A 307 -1.23 -27.00 -18.94
C LYS A 307 -2.53 -27.74 -19.30
N SER A 308 -3.67 -27.11 -19.01
CA SER A 308 -4.99 -27.60 -19.39
C SER A 308 -5.69 -26.59 -20.31
N VAL A 309 -6.35 -27.08 -21.35
CA VAL A 309 -7.03 -26.23 -22.35
C VAL A 309 -8.50 -26.66 -22.47
N ARG A 310 -9.42 -25.69 -22.43
CA ARG A 310 -10.87 -25.89 -22.57
C ARG A 310 -11.44 -24.91 -23.60
N ASN A 311 -12.30 -25.41 -24.47
CA ASN A 311 -13.08 -24.58 -25.39
C ASN A 311 -14.41 -24.22 -24.74
N VAL A 312 -14.69 -22.93 -24.63
CA VAL A 312 -15.86 -22.39 -23.92
C VAL A 312 -16.67 -21.52 -24.87
N THR A 313 -17.92 -21.91 -25.10
CA THR A 313 -18.93 -21.09 -25.77
C THR A 313 -19.95 -20.64 -24.74
N VAL A 314 -20.34 -19.38 -24.78
CA VAL A 314 -21.34 -18.80 -23.86
C VAL A 314 -22.54 -18.31 -24.66
N ARG A 315 -23.75 -18.60 -24.18
CA ARG A 315 -24.99 -18.02 -24.73
C ARG A 315 -25.25 -16.66 -24.09
N SER A 316 -26.12 -15.88 -24.74
CA SER A 316 -26.48 -14.56 -24.24
C SER A 316 -27.15 -14.64 -22.87
N GLY A 317 -26.63 -13.90 -21.89
CA GLY A 317 -27.15 -13.89 -20.51
C GLY A 317 -26.97 -15.20 -19.72
N GLU A 318 -26.25 -16.19 -20.27
CA GLU A 318 -26.01 -17.47 -19.59
C GLU A 318 -24.90 -17.34 -18.54
N GLY A 319 -25.10 -17.96 -17.37
CA GLY A 319 -24.05 -18.23 -16.40
C GLY A 319 -23.49 -19.64 -16.61
N ARG A 320 -22.18 -19.78 -16.84
CA ARG A 320 -21.51 -21.07 -17.06
C ARG A 320 -20.29 -21.23 -16.15
N THR A 321 -20.13 -22.40 -15.56
CA THR A 321 -18.91 -22.74 -14.78
C THR A 321 -18.03 -23.71 -15.57
N VAL A 322 -16.72 -23.47 -15.56
CA VAL A 322 -15.69 -24.34 -16.14
C VAL A 322 -14.63 -24.59 -15.08
N ALA A 323 -14.62 -25.82 -14.56
CA ALA A 323 -13.64 -26.27 -13.59
C ALA A 323 -12.62 -27.23 -14.26
N VAL A 324 -11.35 -27.08 -13.91
CA VAL A 324 -10.29 -28.01 -14.35
C VAL A 324 -9.49 -28.54 -13.17
N LYS A 325 -9.20 -29.85 -13.19
CA LYS A 325 -8.20 -30.44 -12.31
C LYS A 325 -6.86 -30.46 -13.06
N LEU A 326 -5.85 -29.81 -12.50
CA LEU A 326 -4.51 -29.76 -13.09
C LEU A 326 -3.71 -30.96 -12.61
N GLU A 327 -3.12 -31.70 -13.56
CA GLU A 327 -2.24 -32.83 -13.25
C GLU A 327 -0.85 -32.32 -12.87
N PRO A 328 -0.28 -32.73 -11.73
CA PRO A 328 1.09 -32.35 -11.36
C PRO A 328 2.07 -32.92 -12.38
N GLU A 329 3.09 -32.14 -12.69
CA GLU A 329 4.23 -32.59 -13.49
C GLU A 329 5.36 -32.94 -12.52
N GLU A 330 5.65 -34.23 -12.37
CA GLU A 330 6.53 -34.73 -11.30
C GLU A 330 7.89 -35.18 -11.84
N GLY A 331 8.93 -34.97 -11.03
CA GLY A 331 10.27 -35.52 -11.23
C GLY A 331 10.66 -36.46 -10.09
N VAL A 332 11.62 -37.34 -10.34
CA VAL A 332 12.08 -38.37 -9.39
C VAL A 332 13.49 -38.06 -8.91
N ILE A 333 13.66 -37.97 -7.60
CA ILE A 333 14.95 -37.75 -6.94
C ILE A 333 15.32 -38.99 -6.12
N ASN A 334 16.46 -39.59 -6.44
CA ASN A 334 17.11 -40.60 -5.63
C ASN A 334 18.05 -39.91 -4.64
N LEU A 335 17.59 -39.78 -3.39
CA LEU A 335 18.35 -39.20 -2.32
C LEU A 335 19.12 -40.29 -1.58
N SER A 336 20.44 -40.17 -1.50
CA SER A 336 21.29 -40.96 -0.63
C SER A 336 21.76 -40.09 0.54
N VAL A 337 21.60 -40.58 1.77
CA VAL A 337 21.92 -39.82 2.98
C VAL A 337 22.78 -40.65 3.92
N SER A 338 23.88 -40.06 4.38
CA SER A 338 24.74 -40.60 5.43
C SER A 338 24.90 -39.56 6.55
N PRO A 339 24.69 -39.90 7.83
CA PRO A 339 24.25 -41.20 8.34
C PRO A 339 22.80 -41.55 7.95
N ARG A 340 22.48 -42.84 7.89
CA ARG A 340 21.14 -43.33 7.47
C ARG A 340 19.99 -42.93 8.40
N GLU A 341 20.28 -42.60 9.66
CA GLU A 341 19.27 -42.21 10.66
C GLU A 341 18.78 -40.76 10.49
N SER A 342 19.42 -40.00 9.61
CA SER A 342 19.14 -38.58 9.37
C SER A 342 17.71 -38.37 8.89
N ARG A 343 17.01 -37.40 9.48
CA ARG A 343 15.66 -36.99 9.09
C ARG A 343 15.73 -36.13 7.84
N VAL A 344 14.86 -36.39 6.88
CA VAL A 344 14.79 -35.67 5.61
C VAL A 344 13.47 -34.89 5.56
N PHE A 345 13.58 -33.61 5.26
CA PHE A 345 12.47 -32.68 5.12
C PHE A 345 12.46 -32.11 3.71
N VAL A 346 11.26 -32.00 3.14
CA VAL A 346 11.02 -31.28 1.88
C VAL A 346 9.99 -30.19 2.19
N ASP A 347 10.32 -28.94 1.90
CA ASP A 347 9.49 -27.75 2.18
C ASP A 347 9.00 -27.69 3.64
N GLY A 348 9.87 -28.07 4.57
CA GLY A 348 9.57 -28.10 6.01
C GLY A 348 8.76 -29.30 6.49
N LYS A 349 8.29 -30.18 5.60
CA LYS A 349 7.57 -31.41 5.95
C LYS A 349 8.53 -32.59 6.03
N LEU A 350 8.50 -33.34 7.13
CA LEU A 350 9.25 -34.59 7.28
C LEU A 350 8.73 -35.62 6.26
N VAL A 351 9.60 -36.05 5.34
CA VAL A 351 9.26 -37.03 4.30
C VAL A 351 9.78 -38.44 4.63
N GLY A 352 10.82 -38.55 5.46
CA GLY A 352 11.36 -39.85 5.87
C GLY A 352 12.70 -39.75 6.58
N LYS A 353 13.41 -40.87 6.65
CA LYS A 353 14.78 -40.96 7.17
C LYS A 353 15.70 -41.65 6.16
N GLY A 354 16.96 -41.22 6.12
CA GLY A 354 17.99 -41.86 5.32
C GLY A 354 17.76 -41.77 3.81
N ALA A 355 18.34 -42.73 3.10
CA ALA A 355 18.22 -42.85 1.66
C ALA A 355 16.78 -43.21 1.25
N GLN A 356 16.24 -42.49 0.26
CA GLN A 356 14.88 -42.67 -0.21
C GLN A 356 14.69 -42.09 -1.61
N THR A 357 13.64 -42.53 -2.30
CA THR A 357 13.21 -41.93 -3.57
C THR A 357 12.08 -40.94 -3.29
N LEU A 358 12.26 -39.70 -3.73
CA LEU A 358 11.28 -38.62 -3.61
C LEU A 358 10.65 -38.37 -4.99
N THR A 359 9.32 -38.37 -5.05
CA THR A 359 8.55 -37.89 -6.21
C THR A 359 8.00 -36.52 -5.85
N LEU A 360 8.46 -35.50 -6.56
CA LEU A 360 8.17 -34.10 -6.25
C LEU A 360 7.72 -33.37 -7.52
N THR A 361 6.86 -32.38 -7.37
CA THR A 361 6.45 -31.49 -8.47
C THR A 361 7.64 -30.77 -9.08
N ALA A 362 7.60 -30.45 -10.36
CA ALA A 362 8.68 -29.80 -11.11
C ALA A 362 8.81 -28.29 -10.80
N VAL A 363 8.89 -27.96 -9.52
CA VAL A 363 9.17 -26.62 -8.97
C VAL A 363 10.35 -26.69 -8.02
N VAL A 364 10.85 -25.54 -7.57
CA VAL A 364 11.90 -25.50 -6.56
C VAL A 364 11.33 -26.00 -5.22
N HIS A 365 12.04 -26.95 -4.61
CA HIS A 365 11.75 -27.50 -3.28
C HIS A 365 12.96 -27.30 -2.37
N GLN A 366 12.71 -27.04 -1.08
CA GLN A 366 13.75 -26.93 -0.06
C GLN A 366 14.01 -28.30 0.56
N LEU A 367 15.18 -28.88 0.28
CA LEU A 367 15.64 -30.11 0.91
C LEU A 367 16.43 -29.76 2.17
N ARG A 368 15.99 -30.27 3.33
CA ARG A 368 16.74 -30.18 4.58
C ARG A 368 16.97 -31.57 5.16
N VAL A 369 18.19 -31.83 5.59
CA VAL A 369 18.60 -33.09 6.21
C VAL A 369 19.24 -32.78 7.55
N GLU A 370 18.80 -33.46 8.60
CA GLU A 370 19.27 -33.18 9.96
C GLU A 370 19.35 -34.44 10.83
N LEU A 371 20.33 -34.43 11.73
CA LEU A 371 20.55 -35.45 12.74
C LEU A 371 21.20 -34.78 13.96
N GLU A 372 20.81 -35.18 15.16
CA GLU A 372 21.42 -34.67 16.39
C GLU A 372 22.91 -34.99 16.45
N GLY A 373 23.75 -34.02 16.85
CA GLY A 373 25.21 -34.14 16.84
C GLY A 373 25.88 -33.85 15.49
N PHE A 374 25.10 -33.53 14.45
CA PHE A 374 25.57 -33.18 13.12
C PHE A 374 25.13 -31.78 12.71
N ALA A 375 25.92 -31.14 11.84
CA ALA A 375 25.52 -29.89 11.22
C ALA A 375 24.39 -30.15 10.20
N PRO A 376 23.28 -29.39 10.22
CA PRO A 376 22.18 -29.59 9.28
C PRO A 376 22.61 -29.22 7.86
N TYR A 377 22.12 -29.99 6.88
CA TYR A 377 22.29 -29.72 5.46
C TYR A 377 21.00 -29.11 4.90
N SER A 378 21.13 -28.07 4.06
CA SER A 378 20.02 -27.44 3.36
C SER A 378 20.41 -27.13 1.92
N ALA A 379 19.54 -27.44 0.96
CA ALA A 379 19.75 -27.16 -0.46
C ALA A 379 18.42 -26.98 -1.20
N GLU A 380 18.46 -26.21 -2.28
CA GLU A 380 17.34 -26.11 -3.23
C GLU A 380 17.46 -27.20 -4.29
N ILE A 381 16.36 -27.89 -4.54
CA ILE A 381 16.26 -28.95 -5.55
C ILE A 381 15.10 -28.66 -6.50
N THR A 382 15.34 -28.75 -7.81
CA THR A 382 14.28 -28.65 -8.82
C THR A 382 14.18 -29.99 -9.55
N PRO A 383 13.12 -30.77 -9.32
CA PRO A 383 12.87 -32.03 -10.01
C PRO A 383 12.65 -31.81 -11.52
N ARG A 384 13.23 -32.68 -12.35
CA ARG A 384 13.10 -32.66 -13.81
C ARG A 384 12.19 -33.80 -14.26
N PRO A 385 10.99 -33.52 -14.81
CA PRO A 385 10.12 -34.55 -15.35
C PRO A 385 10.83 -35.41 -16.40
N GLY A 386 10.61 -36.73 -16.32
CA GLY A 386 11.22 -37.70 -17.24
C GLY A 386 12.69 -38.05 -16.99
N PHE A 387 13.36 -37.38 -16.04
CA PHE A 387 14.74 -37.66 -15.67
C PHE A 387 14.85 -38.00 -14.17
N ARG A 388 15.65 -39.02 -13.85
CA ARG A 388 15.96 -39.39 -12.48
C ARG A 388 17.21 -38.63 -12.03
N GLN A 389 17.09 -37.83 -10.97
CA GLN A 389 18.20 -37.07 -10.39
C GLN A 389 18.78 -37.80 -9.17
N GLU A 390 20.10 -37.84 -9.05
CA GLU A 390 20.78 -38.39 -7.88
C GLU A 390 21.30 -37.26 -6.99
N VAL A 391 20.97 -37.30 -5.71
CA VAL A 391 21.43 -36.34 -4.71
C VAL A 391 22.08 -37.13 -3.57
N ALA A 392 23.34 -36.83 -3.27
CA ALA A 392 24.09 -37.46 -2.19
C ALA A 392 24.39 -36.44 -1.10
N VAL A 393 23.91 -36.73 0.12
CA VAL A 393 24.09 -35.88 1.30
C VAL A 393 24.88 -36.66 2.35
N THR A 394 26.03 -36.14 2.73
CA THR A 394 26.77 -36.63 3.91
C THR A 394 26.79 -35.52 4.95
N LEU A 395 26.10 -35.74 6.06
CA LEU A 395 26.14 -34.82 7.20
C LEU A 395 27.52 -34.89 7.86
N LYS A 396 28.06 -33.73 8.18
CA LYS A 396 29.30 -33.59 8.93
C LYS A 396 28.97 -33.49 10.40
N THR A 397 29.81 -34.07 11.25
CA THR A 397 29.71 -33.84 12.69
C THR A 397 29.83 -32.35 12.99
N LEU A 398 29.29 -31.89 14.12
CA LEU A 398 29.43 -30.47 14.52
C LEU A 398 30.90 -30.03 14.59
N GLU A 399 31.78 -30.93 15.00
CA GLU A 399 33.22 -30.71 15.07
C GLU A 399 33.85 -30.55 13.67
N GLU A 400 33.57 -31.46 12.73
CA GLU A 400 34.06 -31.34 11.34
C GLU A 400 33.54 -30.08 10.67
N ALA A 401 32.28 -29.72 10.89
CA ALA A 401 31.70 -28.48 10.37
C ALA A 401 32.38 -27.23 10.96
N ARG A 402 32.73 -27.27 12.26
CA ARG A 402 33.52 -26.21 12.92
C ARG A 402 34.90 -26.09 12.27
N TYR A 403 35.58 -27.19 11.98
CA TYR A 403 36.89 -27.18 11.33
C TYR A 403 36.83 -26.72 9.87
N ASP A 404 35.78 -27.08 9.14
CA ASP A 404 35.56 -26.60 7.77
C ASP A 404 35.25 -25.10 7.71
N ALA A 405 34.74 -24.52 8.80
CA ALA A 405 34.53 -23.08 8.92
C ALA A 405 35.82 -22.30 9.21
N LEU A 406 36.89 -22.96 9.66
CA LEU A 406 38.18 -22.31 9.88
C LEU A 406 38.83 -21.92 8.54
N PRO A 407 39.40 -20.71 8.41
CA PRO A 407 40.16 -20.33 7.22
C PRO A 407 41.29 -21.33 6.94
N LEU A 408 41.46 -21.76 5.69
CA LEU A 408 42.54 -22.67 5.31
C LEU A 408 43.92 -22.02 5.44
N THR A 409 44.00 -20.71 5.24
CA THR A 409 45.21 -19.92 5.36
C THR A 409 44.92 -18.63 6.11
N ILE A 410 45.80 -18.26 7.03
CA ILE A 410 45.79 -16.96 7.71
C ILE A 410 47.08 -16.20 7.39
N ARG A 411 47.05 -14.87 7.59
CA ARG A 411 48.23 -14.01 7.51
C ARG A 411 48.49 -13.34 8.85
N THR A 412 49.75 -13.27 9.25
CA THR A 412 50.18 -12.61 10.51
C THR A 412 50.49 -11.13 10.27
N ALA A 413 50.55 -10.32 11.33
CA ALA A 413 51.00 -8.92 11.24
C ALA A 413 52.43 -8.76 10.70
N ALA A 414 53.28 -9.80 10.79
CA ALA A 414 54.61 -9.83 10.19
C ALA A 414 54.61 -10.23 8.70
N GLY A 415 53.43 -10.48 8.10
CA GLY A 415 53.30 -10.83 6.69
C GLY A 415 53.45 -12.33 6.37
N GLN A 416 53.57 -13.19 7.38
CA GLN A 416 53.69 -14.64 7.20
C GLN A 416 52.36 -15.26 6.80
N SER A 417 52.37 -16.22 5.89
CA SER A 417 51.23 -17.10 5.63
C SER A 417 51.32 -18.33 6.53
N MET A 418 50.18 -18.78 7.07
CA MET A 418 50.09 -20.02 7.83
C MET A 418 48.92 -20.85 7.36
N ASN A 419 49.14 -22.15 7.15
CA ASN A 419 48.10 -23.07 6.69
C ASN A 419 47.54 -23.89 7.84
N LEU A 420 46.24 -24.16 7.77
CA LEU A 420 45.51 -25.01 8.70
C LEU A 420 45.97 -26.46 8.54
N VAL A 421 46.40 -27.07 9.64
CA VAL A 421 46.68 -28.50 9.75
C VAL A 421 45.60 -29.11 10.65
N ARG A 422 44.85 -30.06 10.06
CA ARG A 422 43.78 -30.76 10.77
C ARG A 422 44.36 -31.77 11.78
N PRO A 423 43.63 -32.06 12.87
CA PRO A 423 43.97 -33.11 13.81
C PRO A 423 44.14 -34.47 13.12
N GLY A 424 44.86 -35.38 13.75
CA GLY A 424 45.08 -36.70 13.20
C GLY A 424 46.03 -37.54 14.04
N SER A 425 46.24 -38.78 13.62
CA SER A 425 47.13 -39.72 14.30
C SER A 425 48.29 -40.12 13.42
N LEU A 426 49.48 -40.23 14.00
CA LEU A 426 50.69 -40.65 13.30
C LEU A 426 51.54 -41.62 14.11
N ARG A 427 52.34 -42.39 13.37
CA ARG A 427 53.46 -43.16 13.93
C ARG A 427 54.75 -42.38 13.73
N MET A 428 55.22 -41.73 14.78
CA MET A 428 56.45 -40.94 14.79
C MET A 428 57.66 -41.82 15.11
N GLY A 429 58.85 -41.46 14.62
CA GLY A 429 60.12 -42.19 14.83
C GLY A 429 60.45 -43.16 13.69
N ALA A 430 61.48 -43.99 13.89
CA ALA A 430 62.01 -44.92 12.88
C ALA A 430 62.01 -46.37 13.37
N SER A 431 61.76 -47.30 12.44
CA SER A 431 61.89 -48.74 12.72
C SER A 431 63.32 -49.11 13.11
N ARG A 432 63.49 -50.07 14.04
CA ARG A 432 64.82 -50.57 14.45
C ARG A 432 65.68 -51.08 13.28
N ARG A 433 65.06 -51.46 12.16
CA ARG A 433 65.74 -51.97 10.96
C ARG A 433 66.00 -50.88 9.90
N GLU A 434 65.60 -49.64 10.14
CA GLU A 434 65.77 -48.55 9.17
C GLU A 434 67.25 -48.10 9.11
N PRO A 435 67.90 -48.17 7.93
CA PRO A 435 69.29 -47.74 7.81
C PRO A 435 69.47 -46.25 8.13
N GLY A 436 70.48 -45.92 8.94
CA GLY A 436 70.75 -44.54 9.37
C GLY A 436 69.99 -44.13 10.65
N ARG A 437 69.13 -44.99 11.21
CA ARG A 437 68.42 -44.69 12.46
C ARG A 437 69.37 -44.43 13.63
N ARG A 438 69.07 -43.38 14.41
CA ARG A 438 69.72 -43.10 15.70
C ARG A 438 68.94 -43.65 16.89
N ALA A 439 69.61 -43.78 18.04
CA ALA A 439 69.02 -44.34 19.26
C ALA A 439 67.81 -43.54 19.76
N ASN A 440 67.83 -42.21 19.58
CA ASN A 440 66.80 -41.25 19.98
C ASN A 440 65.55 -41.24 19.08
N GLU A 441 65.49 -42.05 18.02
CA GLU A 441 64.38 -42.08 17.05
C GLU A 441 63.46 -43.28 17.30
N VAL A 442 62.98 -43.39 18.54
CA VAL A 442 62.08 -44.48 18.96
C VAL A 442 60.70 -44.31 18.34
N MET A 443 60.11 -45.41 17.84
CA MET A 443 58.75 -45.38 17.30
C MET A 443 57.70 -45.17 18.39
N ARG A 444 56.77 -44.25 18.16
CA ARG A 444 55.68 -43.89 19.09
C ARG A 444 54.38 -43.62 18.32
N GLN A 445 53.24 -43.86 18.97
CA GLN A 445 51.92 -43.55 18.44
C GLN A 445 51.41 -42.27 19.09
N VAL A 446 51.04 -41.29 18.27
CA VAL A 446 50.60 -39.98 18.75
C VAL A 446 49.32 -39.57 18.05
N THR A 447 48.42 -38.96 18.80
CA THR A 447 47.18 -38.35 18.30
C THR A 447 47.17 -36.87 18.66
N LEU A 448 47.01 -36.03 17.64
CA LEU A 448 46.68 -34.61 17.81
C LEU A 448 45.17 -34.46 17.75
N THR A 449 44.57 -33.76 18.72
CA THR A 449 43.12 -33.56 18.79
C THR A 449 42.69 -32.15 18.40
N ARG A 450 43.62 -31.19 18.42
CA ARG A 450 43.33 -29.77 18.15
C ARG A 450 43.89 -29.34 16.80
N PRO A 451 43.11 -28.61 15.98
CA PRO A 451 43.62 -28.03 14.73
C PRO A 451 44.60 -26.91 15.06
N PHE A 452 45.62 -26.74 14.22
CA PHE A 452 46.60 -25.67 14.38
C PHE A 452 46.99 -25.08 13.03
N TYR A 453 47.35 -23.81 13.05
CA TYR A 453 48.03 -23.14 11.95
C TYR A 453 49.55 -23.33 12.11
N ILE A 454 50.25 -23.55 11.01
CA ILE A 454 51.72 -23.55 10.96
C ILE A 454 52.22 -22.71 9.79
N GLY A 455 53.34 -22.01 10.00
CA GLY A 455 54.01 -21.19 8.99
C GLY A 455 54.27 -21.99 7.72
N THR A 456 53.86 -21.43 6.57
CA THR A 456 54.09 -22.07 5.27
C THR A 456 55.58 -22.21 4.98
N THR A 457 56.41 -21.34 5.52
CA THR A 457 57.87 -21.33 5.45
C THR A 457 58.48 -21.17 6.84
N GLU A 458 59.80 -21.30 6.96
CA GLU A 458 60.54 -20.74 8.09
C GLU A 458 60.36 -19.21 8.17
N VAL A 459 60.63 -18.64 9.35
CA VAL A 459 60.67 -17.19 9.55
C VAL A 459 61.84 -16.61 8.77
N SER A 460 61.57 -15.65 7.89
CA SER A 460 62.62 -15.01 7.08
C SER A 460 63.34 -13.88 7.83
N ASN A 461 64.51 -13.48 7.34
CA ASN A 461 65.24 -12.33 7.88
C ASN A 461 64.38 -11.05 7.89
N GLU A 462 63.62 -10.77 6.83
CA GLU A 462 62.73 -9.59 6.77
C GLU A 462 61.63 -9.62 7.84
N GLN A 463 61.10 -10.81 8.16
CA GLN A 463 60.06 -10.96 9.17
C GLN A 463 60.63 -10.81 10.58
N PHE A 464 61.79 -11.42 10.83
CA PHE A 464 62.47 -11.33 12.12
C PHE A 464 62.96 -9.91 12.41
N ALA A 465 63.42 -9.17 11.39
CA ALA A 465 63.85 -7.78 11.52
C ALA A 465 62.75 -6.82 12.00
N LEU A 466 61.47 -7.19 11.85
CA LEU A 466 60.36 -6.42 12.41
C LEU A 466 60.29 -6.51 13.95
N PHE A 467 60.81 -7.60 14.52
CA PHE A 467 60.93 -7.84 15.96
C PHE A 467 62.26 -7.32 16.49
N ASP A 468 63.37 -7.68 15.84
CA ASP A 468 64.72 -7.26 16.21
C ASP A 468 65.47 -6.80 14.95
N SER A 469 65.44 -5.48 14.72
CA SER A 469 66.07 -4.86 13.55
C SER A 469 67.60 -4.88 13.59
N GLY A 470 68.20 -5.23 14.74
CA GLY A 470 69.65 -5.33 14.90
C GLY A 470 70.21 -6.72 14.64
N HIS A 471 69.35 -7.73 14.44
CA HIS A 471 69.80 -9.11 14.23
C HIS A 471 70.48 -9.31 12.87
N GLU A 472 71.60 -10.03 12.87
CA GLU A 472 72.29 -10.46 11.66
C GLU A 472 72.58 -11.98 11.68
N SER A 473 72.01 -12.69 10.70
CA SER A 473 72.32 -14.09 10.38
C SER A 473 73.79 -14.27 9.94
N GLY A 474 74.41 -13.22 9.40
CA GLY A 474 75.84 -13.11 9.10
C GLY A 474 76.28 -13.75 7.77
N ILE A 475 77.54 -14.17 7.69
CA ILE A 475 78.17 -14.73 6.48
C ILE A 475 78.80 -16.09 6.81
N VAL A 476 78.80 -17.00 5.84
CA VAL A 476 79.54 -18.27 5.88
C VAL A 476 80.35 -18.46 4.61
N GLY A 477 81.68 -18.54 4.75
CA GLY A 477 82.60 -18.49 3.61
C GLY A 477 82.38 -17.22 2.77
N ARG A 478 81.89 -17.38 1.54
CA ARG A 478 81.55 -16.27 0.63
C ARG A 478 80.04 -16.02 0.50
N SER A 479 79.21 -16.80 1.19
CA SER A 479 77.76 -16.76 1.09
C SER A 479 77.16 -15.94 2.24
N THR A 480 76.34 -14.95 1.91
CA THR A 480 75.58 -14.19 2.89
C THR A 480 74.35 -14.97 3.35
N LEU A 481 74.10 -15.00 4.66
CA LEU A 481 72.91 -15.56 5.29
C LEU A 481 71.86 -14.47 5.59
N ASN A 482 72.18 -13.20 5.30
CA ASN A 482 71.33 -12.02 5.55
C ASN A 482 70.40 -11.68 4.38
N LEU A 483 70.20 -12.59 3.41
CA LEU A 483 69.27 -12.31 2.31
C LEU A 483 67.85 -12.08 2.85
N VAL A 484 67.17 -11.06 2.34
CA VAL A 484 65.86 -10.59 2.81
C VAL A 484 64.85 -11.74 2.99
N LYS A 485 64.76 -12.62 1.99
CA LYS A 485 63.85 -13.79 1.99
C LYS A 485 64.49 -15.11 2.41
N ALA A 486 65.75 -15.13 2.83
CA ALA A 486 66.35 -16.32 3.43
C ALA A 486 65.80 -16.53 4.85
N PRO A 487 65.78 -17.78 5.36
CA PRO A 487 65.42 -18.05 6.74
C PRO A 487 66.36 -17.32 7.70
N VAL A 488 65.80 -16.79 8.79
CA VAL A 488 66.62 -16.24 9.87
C VAL A 488 67.36 -17.37 10.58
N VAL A 489 68.67 -17.20 10.78
CA VAL A 489 69.53 -18.16 11.47
C VAL A 489 70.38 -17.46 12.52
N LYS A 490 71.16 -18.24 13.30
CA LYS A 490 71.87 -17.76 14.49
C LYS A 490 70.95 -17.08 15.52
N VAL A 491 69.71 -17.56 15.59
CA VAL A 491 68.76 -17.20 16.64
C VAL A 491 68.71 -18.30 17.69
N SER A 492 68.69 -17.91 18.97
CA SER A 492 68.45 -18.83 20.07
C SER A 492 66.99 -19.28 20.09
N TRP A 493 66.72 -20.40 20.77
CA TRP A 493 65.35 -20.85 21.01
C TRP A 493 64.53 -19.77 21.73
N GLU A 494 65.14 -19.09 22.71
CA GLU A 494 64.48 -18.04 23.49
C GLU A 494 64.12 -16.82 22.61
N GLN A 495 65.02 -16.38 21.72
CA GLN A 495 64.70 -15.31 20.76
C GLN A 495 63.54 -15.70 19.85
N ALA A 496 63.49 -16.95 19.38
CA ALA A 496 62.40 -17.46 18.57
C ALA A 496 61.06 -17.51 19.36
N ALA A 497 61.09 -17.90 20.63
CA ALA A 497 59.92 -17.88 21.51
C ALA A 497 59.47 -16.43 21.85
N ARG A 498 60.40 -15.49 22.03
CA ARG A 498 60.10 -14.05 22.21
C ARG A 498 59.50 -13.43 20.95
N PHE A 499 60.00 -13.79 19.77
CA PHE A 499 59.38 -13.41 18.49
C PHE A 499 57.92 -13.88 18.42
N CYS A 500 57.65 -15.12 18.79
CA CYS A 500 56.29 -15.66 18.84
C CYS A 500 55.37 -14.86 19.79
N ASN A 501 55.85 -14.53 20.99
CA ASN A 501 55.10 -13.69 21.94
C ASN A 501 54.85 -12.28 21.41
N TRP A 502 55.86 -11.65 20.81
CA TRP A 502 55.73 -10.34 20.17
C TRP A 502 54.70 -10.35 19.05
N LEU A 503 54.73 -11.37 18.19
CA LEU A 503 53.77 -11.53 17.11
C LEU A 503 52.35 -11.75 17.64
N SER A 504 52.22 -12.49 18.75
CA SER A 504 50.93 -12.70 19.42
C SER A 504 50.32 -11.37 19.82
N LEU A 505 51.09 -10.52 20.50
CA LEU A 505 50.63 -9.19 20.90
C LEU A 505 50.29 -8.32 19.69
N ARG A 506 51.06 -8.39 18.59
CA ARG A 506 50.77 -7.64 17.36
C ARG A 506 49.44 -8.04 16.70
N ASP A 507 49.09 -9.31 16.75
CA ASP A 507 47.84 -9.85 16.21
C ASP A 507 46.70 -9.88 17.24
N GLY A 508 46.87 -9.23 18.41
CA GLY A 508 45.83 -9.13 19.44
C GLY A 508 45.54 -10.44 20.18
N LEU A 509 46.53 -11.32 20.29
CA LEU A 509 46.46 -12.62 20.95
C LEU A 509 47.21 -12.62 22.27
N GLU A 510 46.79 -13.50 23.17
CA GLU A 510 47.53 -13.80 24.39
C GLU A 510 48.88 -14.47 24.06
N PRO A 511 50.00 -14.00 24.64
CA PRO A 511 51.30 -14.65 24.48
C PRO A 511 51.28 -16.12 24.92
N ALA A 512 51.85 -17.01 24.12
CA ALA A 512 51.90 -18.43 24.43
C ALA A 512 52.89 -18.76 25.55
N TYR A 513 54.02 -18.05 25.64
CA TYR A 513 55.04 -18.25 26.65
C TYR A 513 54.94 -17.22 27.78
N ALA A 514 55.28 -17.62 29.00
CA ALA A 514 55.43 -16.75 30.16
C ALA A 514 56.89 -16.79 30.65
N GLU A 515 57.37 -15.70 31.24
CA GLU A 515 58.68 -15.67 31.88
C GLU A 515 58.68 -16.50 33.16
N ARG A 516 59.70 -17.35 33.34
CA ARG A 516 59.87 -18.22 34.49
C ARG A 516 61.34 -18.53 34.71
N ASP A 517 61.83 -18.32 35.94
CA ASP A 517 63.18 -18.66 36.38
C ASP A 517 64.31 -18.13 35.46
N GLY A 518 64.12 -16.94 34.89
CA GLY A 518 65.08 -16.31 33.98
C GLY A 518 65.00 -16.78 32.51
N GLY A 519 64.05 -17.65 32.17
CA GLY A 519 63.78 -18.10 30.79
C GLY A 519 62.29 -18.03 30.42
N LEU A 520 61.90 -18.75 29.37
CA LEU A 520 60.52 -18.82 28.87
C LEU A 520 59.91 -20.21 29.00
N ALA A 521 58.69 -20.29 29.53
CA ALA A 521 57.92 -21.52 29.66
C ALA A 521 56.57 -21.41 28.95
N LEU A 522 56.13 -22.48 28.27
CA LEU A 522 54.84 -22.50 27.57
C LEU A 522 53.69 -22.54 28.58
N LYS A 523 52.72 -21.63 28.45
CA LYS A 523 51.54 -21.59 29.33
C LYS A 523 50.71 -22.87 29.20
N ARG A 524 50.12 -23.31 30.32
CA ARG A 524 49.22 -24.47 30.40
C ARG A 524 47.86 -24.01 30.98
N PRO A 525 46.72 -24.37 30.37
CA PRO A 525 46.60 -25.02 29.06
C PRO A 525 47.15 -24.15 27.92
N VAL A 526 47.54 -24.78 26.82
CA VAL A 526 48.12 -24.05 25.68
C VAL A 526 47.02 -23.27 24.96
N GLY A 527 47.16 -21.95 24.93
CA GLY A 527 46.23 -21.04 24.26
C GLY A 527 46.44 -20.95 22.74
N THR A 528 45.90 -19.89 22.15
CA THR A 528 45.89 -19.65 20.70
C THR A 528 46.97 -18.66 20.23
N GLY A 529 47.86 -18.20 21.13
CA GLY A 529 49.03 -17.38 20.77
C GLY A 529 50.02 -18.12 19.88
N TYR A 530 50.83 -17.37 19.14
CA TYR A 530 51.94 -17.93 18.37
C TYR A 530 52.99 -18.53 19.29
N ARG A 531 53.54 -19.64 18.83
CA ARG A 531 54.59 -20.42 19.49
C ARG A 531 55.41 -21.17 18.46
N LEU A 532 56.49 -21.81 18.92
CA LEU A 532 57.14 -22.86 18.14
C LEU A 532 56.20 -24.07 18.05
N PRO A 533 56.18 -24.80 16.91
CA PRO A 533 55.46 -26.06 16.82
C PRO A 533 56.05 -27.05 17.84
N THR A 534 55.22 -27.94 18.37
CA THR A 534 55.75 -29.12 19.06
C THR A 534 56.46 -30.02 18.05
N GLU A 535 57.31 -30.91 18.53
CA GLU A 535 58.00 -31.87 17.69
C GLU A 535 57.01 -32.72 16.87
N VAL A 536 55.90 -33.09 17.50
CA VAL A 536 54.84 -33.88 16.89
C VAL A 536 54.08 -33.09 15.83
N GLU A 537 53.69 -31.85 16.13
CA GLU A 537 53.03 -30.98 15.16
C GLU A 537 53.91 -30.73 13.94
N TRP A 538 55.22 -30.53 14.15
CA TRP A 538 56.18 -30.38 13.07
C TRP A 538 56.18 -31.62 12.17
N VAL A 539 56.30 -32.83 12.73
CA VAL A 539 56.30 -34.08 11.95
C VAL A 539 54.96 -34.31 11.25
N TRP A 540 53.84 -34.02 11.94
CA TRP A 540 52.50 -34.16 11.37
C TRP A 540 52.30 -33.22 10.18
N ALA A 541 52.70 -31.96 10.32
CA ALA A 541 52.66 -30.98 9.25
C ALA A 541 53.55 -31.39 8.06
N ALA A 542 54.78 -31.82 8.35
CA ALA A 542 55.78 -32.20 7.35
C ALA A 542 55.38 -33.41 6.51
N ARG A 543 54.97 -34.50 7.17
CA ARG A 543 54.83 -35.84 6.57
C ARG A 543 53.43 -36.43 6.66
N GLY A 544 52.63 -36.01 7.64
CA GLY A 544 51.38 -36.69 7.96
C GLY A 544 51.59 -38.13 8.42
N ASP A 545 50.76 -39.04 7.91
CA ASP A 545 50.82 -40.48 8.17
C ASP A 545 51.68 -41.24 7.13
N SER A 546 52.32 -40.53 6.19
CA SER A 546 53.20 -41.12 5.19
C SER A 546 54.31 -41.97 5.85
N ARG A 547 54.55 -43.14 5.26
CA ARG A 547 55.58 -44.11 5.69
C ARG A 547 56.87 -43.99 4.88
N SER A 548 57.03 -42.89 4.16
CA SER A 548 58.27 -42.56 3.48
C SER A 548 59.41 -42.39 4.49
N LYS A 549 60.62 -42.81 4.10
CA LYS A 549 61.84 -42.64 4.87
C LYS A 549 62.36 -41.20 4.78
N TYR A 550 62.33 -40.63 3.58
CA TYR A 550 62.79 -39.29 3.25
C TYR A 550 61.63 -38.43 2.71
N PRO A 551 61.78 -37.09 2.69
CA PRO A 551 60.78 -36.19 2.12
C PRO A 551 60.36 -36.48 0.67
N TRP A 552 61.27 -37.03 -0.13
CA TRP A 552 61.03 -37.38 -1.53
C TRP A 552 60.78 -38.87 -1.77
N GLY A 553 60.64 -39.70 -0.72
CA GLY A 553 60.34 -41.12 -0.87
C GLY A 553 61.24 -42.04 -0.04
N GLN A 554 61.75 -43.11 -0.66
CA GLN A 554 62.44 -44.21 0.06
C GLN A 554 63.94 -44.31 -0.17
N THR A 555 64.46 -43.69 -1.23
CA THR A 555 65.82 -43.94 -1.73
C THR A 555 66.64 -42.64 -1.82
N MET A 556 67.95 -42.80 -1.68
CA MET A 556 68.95 -41.76 -1.97
C MET A 556 69.50 -41.94 -3.39
N PRO A 557 70.05 -40.90 -4.03
CA PRO A 557 70.09 -39.50 -3.56
C PRO A 557 68.73 -38.78 -3.73
N PRO A 558 68.52 -37.61 -3.09
CA PRO A 558 67.37 -36.75 -3.39
C PRO A 558 67.37 -36.27 -4.85
N PRO A 559 66.19 -36.02 -5.46
CA PRO A 559 66.13 -35.20 -6.66
C PRO A 559 66.55 -33.76 -6.32
N ALA A 560 67.11 -33.02 -7.29
CA ALA A 560 67.54 -31.62 -7.10
C ALA A 560 66.41 -30.68 -6.64
N THR A 561 65.15 -31.06 -6.87
CA THR A 561 63.96 -30.30 -6.45
C THR A 561 63.49 -30.60 -5.01
N ALA A 562 64.14 -31.54 -4.31
CA ALA A 562 63.67 -32.01 -3.00
C ALA A 562 63.90 -31.02 -1.86
N GLY A 563 64.87 -30.12 -1.98
CA GLY A 563 65.27 -29.21 -0.91
C GLY A 563 66.72 -28.76 -1.06
N ASN A 564 67.13 -27.87 -0.17
CA ASN A 564 68.49 -27.38 -0.04
C ASN A 564 69.28 -28.23 0.97
N PHE A 565 70.36 -28.84 0.53
CA PHE A 565 71.17 -29.78 1.31
C PHE A 565 72.66 -29.47 1.16
N ALA A 566 73.52 -30.21 1.85
CA ALA A 566 74.94 -30.18 1.55
C ALA A 566 75.20 -30.88 0.20
N ASP A 567 75.15 -30.10 -0.88
CA ASP A 567 75.33 -30.52 -2.27
C ASP A 567 76.74 -30.17 -2.79
N ASP A 568 77.01 -30.37 -4.10
CA ASP A 568 78.33 -30.06 -4.67
C ASP A 568 78.72 -28.57 -4.56
N THR A 569 77.75 -27.64 -4.49
CA THR A 569 78.02 -26.21 -4.33
C THR A 569 78.44 -25.85 -2.90
N ALA A 570 77.98 -26.62 -1.91
CA ALA A 570 78.32 -26.45 -0.50
C ALA A 570 79.73 -26.96 -0.13
N ARG A 571 80.45 -27.67 -1.02
CA ARG A 571 81.79 -28.25 -0.76
C ARG A 571 82.80 -27.33 -0.05
N PRO A 572 82.88 -26.02 -0.34
CA PRO A 572 83.82 -25.13 0.37
C PRO A 572 83.44 -24.88 1.84
N LEU A 573 82.22 -25.21 2.25
CA LEU A 573 81.61 -24.83 3.52
C LEU A 573 81.36 -26.02 4.46
N VAL A 574 81.35 -27.25 3.95
CA VAL A 574 81.00 -28.47 4.70
C VAL A 574 81.93 -29.63 4.38
N ALA A 575 82.06 -30.56 5.33
CA ALA A 575 82.99 -31.68 5.19
C ALA A 575 82.50 -32.79 4.24
N LYS A 576 81.19 -32.95 4.05
CA LYS A 576 80.58 -34.00 3.24
C LYS A 576 79.41 -33.45 2.45
N VAL A 577 79.32 -33.87 1.19
CA VAL A 577 78.26 -33.46 0.27
C VAL A 577 77.63 -34.66 -0.42
N ILE A 578 76.42 -34.48 -0.93
CA ILE A 578 75.74 -35.43 -1.81
C ILE A 578 76.35 -35.28 -3.21
N ALA A 579 77.27 -36.18 -3.55
CA ALA A 579 77.99 -36.11 -4.82
C ALA A 579 77.03 -36.19 -6.02
N GLY A 580 77.18 -35.26 -6.96
CA GLY A 580 76.35 -35.17 -8.17
C GLY A 580 75.04 -34.42 -7.97
N LEU A 581 74.75 -33.91 -6.77
CA LEU A 581 73.61 -33.04 -6.50
C LEU A 581 74.02 -31.57 -6.66
N ASN A 582 73.17 -30.80 -7.32
CA ASN A 582 73.26 -29.34 -7.36
C ASN A 582 71.86 -28.76 -7.18
N ASP A 583 71.59 -28.16 -6.04
CA ASP A 583 70.33 -27.48 -5.70
C ASP A 583 70.36 -25.97 -5.97
N GLY A 584 71.53 -25.45 -6.37
CA GLY A 584 71.76 -24.06 -6.73
C GLY A 584 72.25 -23.17 -5.58
N TYR A 585 72.37 -23.68 -4.35
CA TYR A 585 72.67 -22.88 -3.17
C TYR A 585 73.76 -23.50 -2.29
N ALA A 586 74.92 -22.83 -2.20
CA ALA A 586 76.00 -23.29 -1.32
C ALA A 586 75.68 -23.19 0.19
N ALA A 587 74.72 -22.33 0.55
CA ALA A 587 74.25 -22.12 1.92
C ALA A 587 72.72 -21.96 1.92
N THR A 588 72.12 -21.20 2.83
CA THR A 588 70.66 -20.99 2.87
C THR A 588 70.11 -20.48 1.53
N ALA A 589 69.00 -21.04 1.10
CA ALA A 589 68.19 -20.58 -0.02
C ALA A 589 67.09 -19.64 0.50
N PRO A 590 66.54 -18.74 -0.33
CA PRO A 590 65.28 -18.07 -0.01
C PRO A 590 64.20 -19.09 0.37
N VAL A 591 63.37 -18.78 1.36
CA VAL A 591 62.26 -19.65 1.73
C VAL A 591 61.31 -19.85 0.54
N ALA A 592 60.66 -21.01 0.49
CA ALA A 592 59.81 -21.47 -0.61
C ALA A 592 60.52 -21.57 -1.98
N SER A 593 61.83 -21.84 -2.00
CA SER A 593 62.57 -22.10 -3.25
C SER A 593 62.31 -23.49 -3.84
N PHE A 594 61.89 -24.44 -3.01
CA PHE A 594 61.63 -25.83 -3.39
C PHE A 594 60.14 -26.16 -3.35
N ALA A 595 59.76 -27.35 -3.81
CA ALA A 595 58.35 -27.74 -3.85
C ALA A 595 57.74 -27.85 -2.44
N ALA A 596 56.54 -27.33 -2.27
CA ALA A 596 55.75 -27.56 -1.07
C ALA A 596 55.29 -29.02 -0.98
N ASN A 597 55.02 -29.49 0.24
CA ASN A 597 54.29 -30.72 0.47
C ASN A 597 52.79 -30.56 0.10
N GLU A 598 52.01 -31.65 0.23
CA GLU A 598 50.58 -31.68 -0.09
C GLU A 598 49.73 -30.67 0.71
N ARG A 599 50.28 -30.09 1.79
CA ARG A 599 49.63 -29.08 2.63
C ARG A 599 50.06 -27.64 2.28
N GLY A 600 50.81 -27.45 1.19
CA GLY A 600 51.32 -26.14 0.79
C GLY A 600 52.39 -25.60 1.74
N LEU A 601 53.12 -26.48 2.42
CA LEU A 601 54.20 -26.11 3.33
C LEU A 601 55.57 -26.42 2.71
N TYR A 602 56.49 -25.48 2.84
CA TYR A 602 57.78 -25.46 2.17
C TYR A 602 58.93 -25.81 3.13
N ASP A 603 60.03 -26.24 2.52
CA ASP A 603 61.37 -26.38 3.12
C ASP A 603 61.51 -27.38 4.29
N PHE A 604 60.48 -28.15 4.61
CA PHE A 604 60.54 -29.23 5.63
C PHE A 604 61.64 -30.28 5.40
N ALA A 605 62.16 -30.38 4.18
CA ALA A 605 63.20 -31.33 3.84
C ALA A 605 64.60 -30.85 4.21
N GLY A 606 64.89 -29.56 4.07
CA GLY A 606 66.25 -28.98 4.07
C GLY A 606 66.24 -27.47 4.32
N ASN A 607 67.20 -26.74 3.76
CA ASN A 607 67.42 -25.31 4.02
C ASN A 607 67.97 -25.05 5.43
N VAL A 608 67.14 -25.00 6.47
CA VAL A 608 67.61 -24.89 7.86
C VAL A 608 66.93 -25.92 8.74
N ALA A 609 67.67 -26.45 9.72
CA ALA A 609 67.04 -27.17 10.80
C ALA A 609 66.23 -26.19 11.65
N GLU A 610 65.17 -26.66 12.29
CA GLU A 610 64.20 -25.77 12.93
C GLU A 610 64.07 -26.06 14.41
N TRP A 611 64.14 -25.00 15.22
CA TRP A 611 63.72 -25.05 16.61
C TRP A 611 62.25 -25.47 16.70
N VAL A 612 61.99 -26.47 17.53
CA VAL A 612 60.63 -26.82 17.99
C VAL A 612 60.51 -26.55 19.49
N HIS A 613 59.29 -26.55 20.02
CA HIS A 613 59.05 -26.23 21.43
C HIS A 613 59.78 -27.18 22.39
N ASP A 614 59.75 -28.48 22.10
CA ASP A 614 60.11 -29.55 23.02
C ASP A 614 61.55 -29.45 23.53
N PHE A 615 61.74 -29.72 24.82
CA PHE A 615 63.05 -30.07 25.36
C PHE A 615 63.49 -31.44 24.83
N TYR A 616 64.78 -31.57 24.55
CA TYR A 616 65.36 -32.80 24.05
C TYR A 616 65.52 -33.82 25.18
N ALA A 617 64.78 -34.92 25.08
CA ALA A 617 64.97 -36.11 25.90
C ALA A 617 65.06 -37.36 25.02
N VAL A 618 65.81 -38.37 25.48
CA VAL A 618 65.85 -39.69 24.84
C VAL A 618 64.80 -40.58 25.50
N ASN A 619 63.76 -40.94 24.76
CA ASN A 619 62.74 -41.84 25.28
C ASN A 619 63.31 -43.26 25.44
N PRO A 620 63.26 -43.85 26.64
CA PRO A 620 63.99 -45.09 26.93
C PRO A 620 63.33 -46.35 26.36
N SER A 621 62.02 -46.33 26.07
CA SER A 621 61.26 -47.55 25.74
C SER A 621 60.47 -47.47 24.42
N PRO A 622 60.73 -48.35 23.44
CA PRO A 622 59.86 -48.55 22.30
C PRO A 622 58.52 -49.19 22.70
N GLY A 623 57.41 -48.66 22.18
CA GLY A 623 56.07 -49.19 22.47
C GLY A 623 55.40 -48.61 23.72
N GLY A 624 55.75 -47.38 24.11
CA GLY A 624 55.02 -46.64 25.15
C GLY A 624 53.53 -46.45 24.81
N ALA A 625 52.74 -46.07 25.82
CA ALA A 625 51.32 -45.78 25.65
C ALA A 625 51.11 -44.69 24.58
N PRO A 626 50.00 -44.72 23.82
CA PRO A 626 49.67 -43.65 22.88
C PRO A 626 49.65 -42.29 23.58
N GLU A 627 50.28 -41.29 22.95
CA GLU A 627 50.35 -39.92 23.47
C GLU A 627 49.26 -39.06 22.81
N THR A 628 48.66 -38.14 23.57
CA THR A 628 47.66 -37.19 23.06
C THR A 628 48.15 -35.76 23.27
N ASP A 629 48.22 -34.99 22.19
CA ASP A 629 48.74 -33.61 22.15
C ASP A 629 50.03 -33.40 23.00
N PRO A 630 51.08 -34.22 22.82
CA PRO A 630 52.30 -34.10 23.61
C PRO A 630 53.06 -32.83 23.28
N VAL A 631 53.68 -32.25 24.31
CA VAL A 631 54.33 -30.93 24.30
C VAL A 631 55.77 -31.01 24.83
N GLY A 632 56.34 -32.21 24.78
CA GLY A 632 57.68 -32.52 25.30
C GLY A 632 57.77 -32.56 26.83
N PRO A 633 58.97 -32.86 27.36
CA PRO A 633 59.29 -32.73 28.78
C PRO A 633 59.10 -31.30 29.28
N ALA A 634 58.85 -31.13 30.58
CA ALA A 634 58.67 -29.81 31.20
C ALA A 634 59.97 -29.00 31.34
N GLU A 635 61.11 -29.69 31.43
CA GLU A 635 62.44 -29.12 31.67
C GLU A 635 63.49 -29.89 30.86
N GLY A 636 64.63 -29.25 30.57
CA GLY A 636 65.79 -29.86 29.92
C GLY A 636 66.88 -28.85 29.57
N ASP A 637 68.07 -29.34 29.23
CA ASP A 637 69.24 -28.50 28.93
C ASP A 637 69.32 -28.08 27.45
N PHE A 638 68.61 -28.79 26.57
CA PHE A 638 68.67 -28.59 25.12
C PHE A 638 67.26 -28.61 24.54
N HIS A 639 67.03 -27.85 23.47
CA HIS A 639 65.80 -27.94 22.69
C HIS A 639 66.00 -28.81 21.45
N VAL A 640 64.91 -29.42 21.00
CA VAL A 640 64.92 -30.29 19.82
C VAL A 640 65.04 -29.46 18.55
N LEU A 641 65.82 -29.99 17.60
CA LEU A 641 65.90 -29.52 16.22
C LEU A 641 65.28 -30.55 15.28
N ARG A 642 64.48 -30.07 14.34
CA ARG A 642 63.79 -30.89 13.34
C ARG A 642 64.15 -30.47 11.93
N GLY A 643 64.05 -31.42 10.99
CA GLY A 643 64.41 -31.19 9.59
C GLY A 643 65.91 -31.30 9.34
N SER A 644 66.27 -31.23 8.06
CA SER A 644 67.67 -31.15 7.62
C SER A 644 68.05 -29.70 7.37
N SER A 645 69.32 -29.44 7.09
CA SER A 645 69.79 -28.10 6.72
C SER A 645 70.68 -28.19 5.48
N TRP A 646 71.08 -27.04 4.96
CA TRP A 646 72.09 -26.90 3.90
C TRP A 646 73.45 -27.53 4.29
N LYS A 647 73.64 -27.98 5.54
CA LYS A 647 74.86 -28.68 6.02
C LYS A 647 74.74 -30.20 6.06
N HIS A 648 73.55 -30.75 5.86
CA HIS A 648 73.31 -32.19 5.99
C HIS A 648 73.34 -32.90 4.63
N SER A 649 73.99 -34.06 4.56
CA SER A 649 74.15 -34.85 3.32
C SER A 649 74.01 -36.37 3.51
N THR A 650 73.93 -36.85 4.75
CA THR A 650 74.00 -38.30 5.00
C THR A 650 72.63 -38.97 5.02
N ILE A 651 72.61 -40.29 4.79
CA ILE A 651 71.39 -41.12 4.91
C ILE A 651 70.72 -41.04 6.29
N THR A 652 71.47 -40.60 7.31
CA THR A 652 71.01 -40.47 8.69
C THR A 652 70.25 -39.17 8.89
N GLU A 653 70.79 -38.07 8.38
CA GLU A 653 70.32 -36.70 8.65
C GLU A 653 69.12 -36.30 7.80
N LEU A 654 69.00 -36.85 6.59
CA LEU A 654 67.97 -36.41 5.65
C LEU A 654 66.59 -37.06 5.83
N ARG A 655 66.42 -37.89 6.85
CA ARG A 655 65.20 -38.68 7.08
C ARG A 655 64.16 -37.87 7.82
N TRP A 656 62.89 -38.22 7.62
CA TRP A 656 61.80 -37.66 8.43
C TRP A 656 61.93 -37.93 9.92
N SER A 657 62.64 -38.99 10.30
CA SER A 657 62.85 -39.38 11.70
C SER A 657 64.07 -38.72 12.33
N PHE A 658 64.94 -38.06 11.55
CA PHE A 658 66.15 -37.44 12.05
C PHE A 658 65.82 -36.39 13.12
N ARG A 659 66.50 -36.49 14.27
CA ARG A 659 66.28 -35.64 15.43
C ARG A 659 67.63 -35.19 15.98
N ASP A 660 67.84 -33.88 16.01
CA ASP A 660 69.04 -33.24 16.54
C ASP A 660 68.67 -32.35 17.74
N TYR A 661 69.66 -31.75 18.40
CA TYR A 661 69.44 -30.85 19.53
C TYR A 661 70.51 -29.77 19.60
N ALA A 662 70.17 -28.64 20.22
CA ALA A 662 71.12 -27.59 20.51
C ALA A 662 70.69 -26.78 21.75
N ALA A 663 71.66 -26.13 22.37
CA ALA A 663 71.45 -25.07 23.37
C ALA A 663 71.76 -23.69 22.76
N GLU A 664 72.82 -23.64 21.94
CA GLU A 664 73.32 -22.41 21.33
C GLU A 664 72.79 -22.18 19.90
N PRO A 665 72.70 -20.92 19.45
CA PRO A 665 72.37 -20.59 18.07
C PRO A 665 73.37 -21.17 17.05
N ARG A 666 72.89 -21.60 15.88
CA ARG A 666 73.72 -22.12 14.79
C ARG A 666 73.42 -21.42 13.47
N ASN A 667 74.38 -21.44 12.55
CA ASN A 667 74.26 -20.83 11.21
C ASN A 667 73.42 -21.66 10.22
N ASP A 668 72.90 -22.79 10.65
CA ASP A 668 72.02 -23.68 9.91
C ASP A 668 70.74 -24.03 10.67
N VAL A 669 70.44 -23.24 11.73
CA VAL A 669 69.25 -23.40 12.56
C VAL A 669 68.43 -22.12 12.56
N GLY A 670 67.18 -22.25 12.11
CA GLY A 670 66.14 -21.23 12.17
C GLY A 670 64.92 -21.76 12.91
N PHE A 671 63.73 -21.28 12.55
CA PHE A 671 62.47 -21.76 13.13
C PHE A 671 61.27 -21.40 12.24
N ARG A 672 60.15 -22.07 12.49
CA ARG A 672 58.82 -21.66 12.00
C ARG A 672 57.84 -21.53 13.16
N ILE A 673 56.75 -20.84 12.92
CA ILE A 673 55.73 -20.56 13.93
C ILE A 673 54.51 -21.46 13.78
N ALA A 674 53.80 -21.69 14.88
CA ALA A 674 52.53 -22.38 14.94
C ALA A 674 51.60 -21.72 15.96
N ARG A 675 50.29 -21.95 15.84
CA ARG A 675 49.30 -21.61 16.87
C ARG A 675 48.07 -22.49 16.73
N TYR A 676 47.36 -22.75 17.82
CA TYR A 676 46.07 -23.42 17.71
C TYR A 676 45.03 -22.54 17.01
N ALA A 677 44.09 -23.19 16.32
CA ALA A 677 43.08 -22.56 15.48
C ALA A 677 41.68 -22.50 16.13
N ASP A 678 41.52 -23.11 17.31
CA ASP A 678 40.24 -23.34 17.99
C ASP A 678 39.82 -22.25 18.98
#